data_AF-A0AAD6HCK0-F1
#
_entry.id   AF-A0AAD6HCK0-F1
#
_cell.length_a   1.000
_cell.length_b   1.000
_cell.length_c   1.000
_cell.angle_alpha   90.00
_cell.angle_beta   90.00
_cell.angle_gamma   90.00
#
_symmetry.space_group_name_H-M   'P 1'
#
loop_
_entity.id
_entity.type
_entity.pdbx_description
1 polymer ?
#
loop_
_entity_poly.entity_id
_entity_poly.type
_entity_poly.pdbx_seq_one_letter_code
_entity_poly.pdbx_strand_id
1 'polypeptide(L)'
;MLSSPLCMLTGLIAISGLVPGSTARLQYRRATNTIDHVTGTAVAVSSASVACASAYQLHDGPINIDDTETQDFKLKANCGLSWNISSLADVTSWFVDCKNQSIFGQSSNVAQVATVNGNVLTIQLDASKITEFSTNGPGTLTIRPPSRALKTTGQTIYIPTSAVVGTYKIPKMKIMSDIRGSAYTHGKSTLKDMFGVEVEYYTGTSAKFFLDLPGLDDSKINSDNVTITLTDGDGYYTSEYNLTSNKLTDSFLNGWSEYSLNKGDLVINTGDYLITDSDSGREWSCLGGDGQGNYLFNLQVAGITYNGLPVTAETFPVHVYIYGYNYTADALTKYGDGTIIVPVIEPLSDKISNPPQRGSSVEYTWVGLGDKPNLGDAFADDVYITWPVGTDASNLEACDVQIVLHSVHGATFTLTAGRDFVLSTSNGETQIAIVLQNWPFEPVYPTMSITVNGDRLKGTKPSPASLTKTYDIASMFVYLAQQGGGGTTVDGTVTAYSFYGFENLNNVSQIAEPANYTLSTTVDGVEKYYAEDSNGAGVLVNSSSAATVYDGSGVDDMNIQLIGNTLYITTRVNATATETIKDETVTFTKSYEGGATLSPDAADPSLTGQPGYAINWTSTWIFHEKWAWQPSVKIGWGGIYIEPYTGKFEWTMTKGSSQLFTADVPSVNWTLFGNITSPDTKITSAGNLTIAIDETADAIAVIATSTTDKSYGGKGTVNVEVTD
;
A
#
# COMPACT_ATOMS: atom_id res chain seq x y z
N MET A 1 30.18 1.44 -40.49
CA MET A 1 29.44 0.28 -41.05
C MET A 1 28.05 0.29 -40.44
N LEU A 2 27.04 0.02 -41.29
CA LEU A 2 25.63 -0.24 -41.00
C LEU A 2 25.44 -1.02 -39.68
N SER A 3 24.39 -0.90 -38.85
CA SER A 3 22.98 -0.57 -39.08
C SER A 3 22.27 -0.40 -37.72
N SER A 4 21.35 0.56 -37.63
CA SER A 4 20.32 0.67 -36.57
C SER A 4 19.34 -0.51 -36.62
N PRO A 5 18.72 -0.93 -35.51
CA PRO A 5 17.77 -2.03 -35.53
C PRO A 5 16.44 -1.57 -36.15
N LEU A 6 16.09 -2.20 -37.27
CA LEU A 6 14.79 -2.11 -37.92
C LEU A 6 13.82 -3.04 -37.17
N CYS A 7 12.76 -2.51 -36.57
CA CYS A 7 11.63 -3.33 -36.09
C CYS A 7 10.94 -3.98 -37.31
N MET A 8 11.24 -5.25 -37.56
CA MET A 8 10.48 -6.09 -38.49
C MET A 8 9.12 -6.45 -37.89
N LEU A 9 8.07 -6.16 -38.63
CA LEU A 9 6.75 -6.74 -38.46
C LEU A 9 6.79 -8.19 -38.97
N THR A 10 6.97 -9.17 -38.07
CA THR A 10 6.90 -10.59 -38.42
C THR A 10 5.45 -11.07 -38.46
N GLY A 11 4.79 -10.89 -39.60
CA GLY A 11 3.61 -11.66 -39.97
C GLY A 11 4.04 -12.97 -40.64
N LEU A 12 4.33 -14.00 -39.85
CA LEU A 12 4.57 -15.35 -40.36
C LEU A 12 3.21 -16.04 -40.57
N ILE A 13 2.72 -16.11 -41.80
CA ILE A 13 1.65 -17.07 -42.15
C ILE A 13 2.33 -18.40 -42.45
N ALA A 14 2.28 -19.33 -41.51
CA ALA A 14 2.61 -20.72 -41.77
C ALA A 14 1.51 -21.33 -42.65
N ILE A 15 1.82 -21.58 -43.92
CA ILE A 15 1.00 -22.45 -44.79
C ILE A 15 1.62 -23.85 -44.71
N SER A 16 1.06 -24.71 -43.86
CA SER A 16 1.33 -26.14 -43.89
C SER A 16 0.48 -26.81 -44.97
N GLY A 17 1.12 -27.43 -45.97
CA GLY A 17 0.46 -28.37 -46.89
C GLY A 17 0.66 -28.06 -48.38
N LEU A 18 1.85 -28.34 -48.92
CA LEU A 18 2.05 -28.43 -50.37
C LEU A 18 1.66 -29.84 -50.84
N VAL A 19 0.54 -29.96 -51.54
CA VAL A 19 0.27 -31.09 -52.45
C VAL A 19 0.74 -30.65 -53.85
N PRO A 20 1.71 -31.34 -54.49
CA PRO A 20 2.14 -30.99 -55.85
C PRO A 20 0.97 -31.16 -56.84
N GLY A 21 0.56 -30.07 -57.50
CA GLY A 21 -0.41 -30.10 -58.61
C GLY A 21 -1.75 -29.38 -58.41
N SER A 22 -1.96 -28.62 -57.32
CA SER A 22 -3.19 -27.85 -57.12
C SER A 22 -3.01 -26.36 -57.40
N THR A 23 -3.87 -25.80 -58.27
CA THR A 23 -3.95 -24.37 -58.57
C THR A 23 -4.88 -23.70 -57.56
N ALA A 24 -4.35 -22.88 -56.66
CA ALA A 24 -5.18 -22.03 -55.80
C ALA A 24 -5.60 -20.76 -56.56
N ARG A 25 -6.89 -20.63 -56.87
CA ARG A 25 -7.50 -19.36 -57.34
C ARG A 25 -7.83 -18.50 -56.12
N LEU A 26 -7.12 -17.39 -55.95
CA LEU A 26 -7.53 -16.29 -55.06
C LEU A 26 -8.81 -15.63 -55.62
N GLN A 27 -9.95 -15.90 -54.98
CA GLN A 27 -11.20 -15.18 -55.24
C GLN A 27 -11.17 -13.81 -54.55
N TYR A 28 -10.91 -12.75 -55.32
CA TYR A 28 -11.33 -11.41 -54.95
C TYR A 28 -12.86 -11.33 -55.13
N ARG A 29 -13.62 -11.14 -54.04
CA ARG A 29 -15.03 -10.71 -54.14
C ARG A 29 -15.06 -9.27 -54.64
N ARG A 30 -15.28 -9.10 -55.94
CA ARG A 30 -15.72 -7.84 -56.54
C ARG A 30 -17.24 -7.76 -56.37
N ALA A 31 -17.74 -6.70 -55.74
CA ALA A 31 -19.17 -6.43 -55.70
C ALA A 31 -19.72 -6.31 -57.13
N THR A 32 -20.75 -7.10 -57.43
CA THR A 32 -21.43 -7.17 -58.71
C THR A 32 -22.36 -5.97 -58.91
N ASN A 33 -22.16 -5.21 -59.99
CA ASN A 33 -23.20 -4.37 -60.58
C ASN A 33 -23.99 -5.23 -61.58
N THR A 34 -25.24 -5.52 -61.26
CA THR A 34 -26.22 -6.05 -62.21
C THR A 34 -26.86 -4.85 -62.91
N ILE A 35 -26.73 -4.76 -64.24
CA ILE A 35 -27.49 -3.82 -65.06
C ILE A 35 -28.63 -4.63 -65.68
N ASP A 36 -29.86 -4.34 -65.26
CA ASP A 36 -31.05 -4.63 -66.05
C ASP A 36 -31.72 -3.30 -66.42
N HIS A 37 -32.02 -3.15 -67.71
CA HIS A 37 -32.75 -2.01 -68.24
C HIS A 37 -34.20 -2.04 -67.73
N VAL A 38 -34.69 -0.89 -67.23
CA VAL A 38 -35.98 -0.23 -67.53
C VAL A 38 -36.46 0.59 -66.31
N THR A 39 -36.84 1.84 -66.61
CA THR A 39 -37.56 2.85 -65.78
C THR A 39 -36.85 3.48 -64.56
N GLY A 40 -36.18 4.61 -64.83
CA GLY A 40 -36.50 5.91 -64.22
C GLY A 40 -36.62 6.02 -62.70
N THR A 41 -35.50 6.21 -62.01
CA THR A 41 -35.23 7.34 -61.08
C THR A 41 -33.82 7.15 -60.52
N ALA A 42 -32.93 8.12 -60.74
CA ALA A 42 -31.58 8.08 -60.22
C ALA A 42 -31.61 8.30 -58.70
N VAL A 43 -31.41 7.23 -57.92
CA VAL A 43 -31.01 7.35 -56.52
C VAL A 43 -29.48 7.35 -56.50
N ALA A 44 -28.90 8.48 -56.09
CA ALA A 44 -27.46 8.62 -55.91
C ALA A 44 -26.99 7.65 -54.81
N VAL A 45 -26.25 6.61 -55.19
CA VAL A 45 -25.54 5.75 -54.25
C VAL A 45 -24.32 6.53 -53.76
N SER A 46 -24.34 6.91 -52.48
CA SER A 46 -23.22 7.56 -51.80
C SER A 46 -21.97 6.68 -51.89
N SER A 47 -20.91 7.18 -52.50
CA SER A 47 -19.61 6.52 -52.54
C SER A 47 -19.05 6.33 -51.14
N ALA A 48 -18.52 5.13 -50.88
CA ALA A 48 -17.91 4.76 -49.62
C ALA A 48 -16.73 5.70 -49.31
N SER A 49 -16.78 6.33 -48.14
CA SER A 49 -15.71 7.17 -47.58
C SER A 49 -14.41 6.37 -47.44
N VAL A 50 -13.32 6.83 -48.07
CA VAL A 50 -11.99 6.21 -47.95
C VAL A 50 -11.23 6.91 -46.82
N ALA A 51 -10.74 6.14 -45.83
CA ALA A 51 -9.90 6.68 -44.76
C ALA A 51 -8.52 7.09 -45.30
N CYS A 52 -8.03 8.27 -44.93
CA CYS A 52 -6.71 8.76 -45.35
C CYS A 52 -5.60 8.11 -44.50
N ALA A 53 -4.65 7.44 -45.15
CA ALA A 53 -3.54 6.76 -44.47
C ALA A 53 -2.56 7.70 -43.74
N SER A 54 -2.46 8.97 -44.15
CA SER A 54 -1.63 10.00 -43.51
C SER A 54 -2.36 11.33 -43.53
N ALA A 55 -3.30 11.50 -42.60
CA ALA A 55 -4.22 12.65 -42.54
C ALA A 55 -3.51 14.00 -42.36
N TYR A 56 -2.34 13.99 -41.74
CA TYR A 56 -1.48 15.15 -41.55
C TYR A 56 -0.02 14.69 -41.42
N GLN A 57 0.92 15.61 -41.62
CA GLN A 57 2.35 15.35 -41.44
C GLN A 57 3.06 16.59 -40.91
N LEU A 58 4.22 16.39 -40.26
CA LEU A 58 5.15 17.46 -39.97
C LEU A 58 5.55 18.15 -41.28
N HIS A 59 5.36 19.46 -41.34
CA HIS A 59 5.63 20.26 -42.52
C HIS A 59 6.94 21.04 -42.41
N ASP A 60 7.20 21.62 -41.23
CA ASP A 60 8.31 22.53 -40.96
C ASP A 60 8.57 22.63 -39.45
N GLY A 61 9.83 22.82 -39.06
CA GLY A 61 10.29 22.97 -37.68
C GLY A 61 10.09 21.73 -36.80
N PRO A 62 10.91 20.66 -36.91
CA PRO A 62 10.88 19.60 -35.89
C PRO A 62 11.18 20.20 -34.51
N ILE A 63 10.43 19.80 -33.49
CA ILE A 63 10.65 20.28 -32.12
C ILE A 63 11.79 19.49 -31.48
N ASN A 64 12.74 20.16 -30.85
CA ASN A 64 13.73 19.50 -30.00
C ASN A 64 13.71 20.16 -28.62
N ILE A 65 13.04 19.52 -27.67
CA ILE A 65 12.95 20.03 -26.29
C ILE A 65 14.22 19.59 -25.55
N ASP A 66 15.24 20.43 -25.53
CA ASP A 66 16.48 20.22 -24.76
C ASP A 66 16.74 21.33 -23.73
N ASP A 67 15.87 22.34 -23.68
CA ASP A 67 15.81 23.42 -22.70
C ASP A 67 14.36 23.92 -22.51
N THR A 68 14.20 25.10 -21.91
CA THR A 68 12.90 25.73 -21.60
C THR A 68 12.40 26.71 -22.68
N GLU A 69 13.05 26.76 -23.84
CA GLU A 69 12.68 27.71 -24.90
C GLU A 69 11.32 27.40 -25.51
N THR A 70 10.67 28.46 -26.02
CA THR A 70 9.44 28.34 -26.81
C THR A 70 9.78 28.03 -28.26
N GLN A 71 9.12 27.03 -28.84
CA GLN A 71 9.35 26.56 -30.20
C GLN A 71 8.04 26.47 -30.99
N ASP A 72 8.10 26.87 -32.26
CA ASP A 72 6.98 26.75 -33.18
C ASP A 72 7.23 25.63 -34.20
N PHE A 73 6.20 24.83 -34.47
CA PHE A 73 6.23 23.82 -35.54
C PHE A 73 4.95 23.87 -36.38
N LYS A 74 5.02 23.32 -37.59
CA LYS A 74 3.91 23.34 -38.54
C LYS A 74 3.48 21.94 -38.93
N LEU A 75 2.16 21.74 -38.93
CA LEU A 75 1.52 20.53 -39.41
C LEU A 75 0.71 20.83 -40.66
N LYS A 76 0.88 20.01 -41.70
CA LYS A 76 0.09 20.12 -42.93
C LYS A 76 -0.92 18.99 -43.00
N ALA A 77 -2.19 19.35 -43.13
CA ALA A 77 -3.27 18.42 -43.41
C ALA A 77 -3.24 17.97 -44.88
N ASN A 78 -3.48 16.68 -45.09
CA ASN A 78 -3.43 15.98 -46.38
C ASN A 78 -4.84 15.51 -46.79
N CYS A 79 -4.94 14.83 -47.94
CA CYS A 79 -6.17 14.12 -48.38
C CYS A 79 -7.45 14.98 -48.45
N GLY A 80 -7.34 16.29 -48.71
CA GLY A 80 -8.49 17.19 -48.71
C GLY A 80 -9.08 17.41 -47.31
N LEU A 81 -8.25 17.33 -46.26
CA LEU A 81 -8.60 17.73 -44.90
C LEU A 81 -8.12 19.15 -44.64
N SER A 82 -8.80 19.85 -43.74
CA SER A 82 -8.39 21.16 -43.23
C SER A 82 -8.55 21.21 -41.72
N TRP A 83 -7.72 22.00 -41.05
CA TRP A 83 -7.78 22.13 -39.59
C TRP A 83 -9.06 22.86 -39.16
N ASN A 84 -9.73 22.31 -38.15
CA ASN A 84 -10.94 22.85 -37.55
C ASN A 84 -10.68 23.16 -36.08
N ILE A 85 -9.85 24.17 -35.85
CA ILE A 85 -9.43 24.61 -34.52
C ILE A 85 -9.24 26.12 -34.54
N SER A 86 -9.50 26.78 -33.42
CA SER A 86 -9.29 28.23 -33.27
C SER A 86 -7.83 28.54 -32.93
N SER A 87 -7.38 29.75 -33.28
CA SER A 87 -6.17 30.32 -32.69
C SER A 87 -6.28 30.36 -31.15
N LEU A 88 -5.15 30.22 -30.46
CA LEU A 88 -5.04 30.15 -29.01
C LEU A 88 -5.72 28.93 -28.37
N ALA A 89 -6.22 27.98 -29.17
CA ALA A 89 -6.70 26.73 -28.61
C ALA A 89 -5.55 25.95 -27.99
N ASP A 90 -5.76 25.47 -26.77
CA ASP A 90 -4.86 24.55 -26.11
C ASP A 90 -4.84 23.19 -26.82
N VAL A 91 -3.63 22.72 -27.11
CA VAL A 91 -3.38 21.44 -27.78
C VAL A 91 -2.36 20.59 -27.02
N THR A 92 -2.10 20.89 -25.73
CA THR A 92 -1.21 20.08 -24.88
C THR A 92 -1.65 18.62 -24.83
N SER A 93 -2.95 18.37 -24.71
CA SER A 93 -3.53 17.02 -24.72
C SER A 93 -3.33 16.23 -26.02
N TRP A 94 -2.83 16.86 -27.10
CA TRP A 94 -2.53 16.15 -28.34
C TRP A 94 -1.23 15.39 -28.26
N PHE A 95 -0.32 15.75 -27.36
CA PHE A 95 0.99 15.15 -27.27
C PHE A 95 0.92 13.81 -26.53
N VAL A 96 1.32 12.74 -27.21
CA VAL A 96 1.18 11.38 -26.71
C VAL A 96 2.45 10.56 -26.89
N ASP A 97 2.58 9.49 -26.12
CA ASP A 97 3.62 8.49 -26.25
C ASP A 97 3.26 7.41 -27.30
N CYS A 98 4.08 6.35 -27.39
CA CYS A 98 3.87 5.23 -28.32
C CYS A 98 2.65 4.35 -27.97
N LYS A 99 2.14 4.43 -26.74
CA LYS A 99 0.93 3.75 -26.27
C LYS A 99 -0.32 4.65 -26.41
N ASN A 100 -0.16 5.86 -26.94
CA ASN A 100 -1.19 6.91 -27.04
C ASN A 100 -1.65 7.45 -25.67
N GLN A 101 -0.77 7.41 -24.67
CA GLN A 101 -0.94 8.07 -23.37
C GLN A 101 -0.32 9.47 -23.41
N SER A 102 -0.75 10.39 -22.56
CA SER A 102 -0.20 11.76 -22.51
C SER A 102 1.32 11.73 -22.30
N ILE A 103 2.07 12.57 -23.02
CA ILE A 103 3.52 12.69 -22.81
C ILE A 103 3.88 13.61 -21.63
N PHE A 104 2.99 14.55 -21.33
CA PHE A 104 3.13 15.48 -20.21
C PHE A 104 2.21 15.05 -19.08
N GLY A 105 2.62 15.23 -17.82
CA GLY A 105 1.78 14.97 -16.65
C GLY A 105 0.56 15.90 -16.59
N GLN A 106 0.72 17.13 -17.08
CA GLN A 106 -0.34 18.14 -17.21
C GLN A 106 -1.04 18.11 -18.58
N SER A 107 -2.33 18.42 -18.58
CA SER A 107 -3.21 18.33 -19.77
C SER A 107 -3.38 19.63 -20.57
N SER A 108 -2.83 20.74 -20.09
CA SER A 108 -2.99 22.09 -20.66
C SER A 108 -1.76 22.98 -20.44
N ASN A 109 -1.78 24.16 -21.05
CA ASN A 109 -0.85 25.29 -20.96
C ASN A 109 0.57 25.07 -21.50
N VAL A 110 0.93 23.90 -22.02
CA VAL A 110 2.24 23.66 -22.64
C VAL A 110 2.25 24.06 -24.11
N ALA A 111 1.17 23.81 -24.85
CA ALA A 111 1.14 24.00 -26.29
C ALA A 111 -0.18 24.61 -26.75
N GLN A 112 -0.09 25.58 -27.65
CA GLN A 112 -1.25 26.32 -28.16
C GLN A 112 -1.17 26.52 -29.67
N VAL A 113 -2.33 26.63 -30.31
CA VAL A 113 -2.42 26.99 -31.72
C VAL A 113 -2.00 28.45 -31.90
N ALA A 114 -0.86 28.69 -32.54
CA ALA A 114 -0.42 30.04 -32.88
C ALA A 114 -1.24 30.59 -34.06
N THR A 115 -1.32 29.85 -35.16
CA THR A 115 -2.09 30.26 -36.36
C THR A 115 -2.65 29.07 -37.14
N VAL A 116 -3.74 29.31 -37.88
CA VAL A 116 -4.33 28.34 -38.82
C VAL A 116 -4.44 28.98 -40.20
N ASN A 117 -3.63 28.52 -41.16
CA ASN A 117 -3.55 29.07 -42.51
C ASN A 117 -3.91 27.98 -43.54
N GLY A 118 -5.19 27.88 -43.89
CA GLY A 118 -5.69 26.88 -44.84
C GLY A 118 -5.54 25.46 -44.31
N ASN A 119 -4.67 24.66 -44.94
CA ASN A 119 -4.36 23.29 -44.49
C ASN A 119 -3.10 23.21 -43.62
N VAL A 120 -2.49 24.34 -43.23
CA VAL A 120 -1.32 24.39 -42.35
C VAL A 120 -1.72 24.93 -40.98
N LEU A 121 -1.35 24.20 -39.92
CA LEU A 121 -1.52 24.57 -38.52
C LEU A 121 -0.15 24.86 -37.93
N THR A 122 0.03 26.02 -37.32
CA THR A 122 1.22 26.32 -36.51
C THR A 122 0.88 26.17 -35.04
N ILE A 123 1.64 25.34 -34.35
CA ILE A 123 1.54 25.13 -32.91
C ILE A 123 2.79 25.70 -32.27
N GLN A 124 2.60 26.48 -31.21
CA GLN A 124 3.64 26.96 -30.33
C GLN A 124 3.68 26.07 -29.10
N LEU A 125 4.86 25.56 -28.75
CA LEU A 125 5.14 24.80 -27.55
C LEU A 125 6.06 25.63 -26.64
N ASP A 126 5.63 25.86 -25.41
CA ASP A 126 6.38 26.58 -24.39
C ASP A 126 6.92 25.59 -23.35
N ALA A 127 8.19 25.19 -23.52
CA ALA A 127 8.80 24.15 -22.71
C ALA A 127 8.99 24.58 -21.24
N SER A 128 9.04 25.88 -20.96
CA SER A 128 9.11 26.41 -19.58
C SER A 128 7.87 26.09 -18.74
N LYS A 129 6.76 25.75 -19.38
CA LYS A 129 5.50 25.36 -18.72
C LYS A 129 5.38 23.85 -18.50
N ILE A 130 6.42 23.08 -18.86
CA ILE A 130 6.42 21.65 -18.60
C ILE A 130 6.71 21.40 -17.12
N THR A 131 5.72 20.90 -16.39
CA THR A 131 5.88 20.54 -14.97
C THR A 131 6.26 19.08 -14.77
N GLU A 132 5.90 18.19 -15.69
CA GLU A 132 6.24 16.76 -15.62
C GLU A 132 6.21 16.10 -17.00
N PHE A 133 7.08 15.10 -17.22
CA PHE A 133 7.00 14.15 -18.33
C PHE A 133 6.46 12.80 -17.83
N SER A 134 5.71 12.09 -18.67
CA SER A 134 5.15 10.78 -18.31
C SER A 134 6.17 9.65 -18.25
N THR A 135 7.38 9.87 -18.77
CA THR A 135 8.49 8.92 -18.69
C THR A 135 9.82 9.64 -18.52
N ASN A 136 10.73 9.03 -17.76
CA ASN A 136 12.11 9.47 -17.63
C ASN A 136 12.97 9.04 -18.84
N GLY A 137 13.94 9.89 -19.21
CA GLY A 137 14.87 9.65 -20.30
C GLY A 137 14.50 10.33 -21.64
N PRO A 138 15.42 10.34 -22.61
CA PRO A 138 15.20 10.99 -23.89
C PRO A 138 14.18 10.20 -24.73
N GLY A 139 13.36 10.90 -25.51
CA GLY A 139 12.29 10.26 -26.26
C GLY A 139 11.82 11.03 -27.49
N THR A 140 10.89 10.41 -28.20
CA THR A 140 10.25 10.96 -29.40
C THR A 140 8.99 11.70 -29.02
N LEU A 141 8.81 12.92 -29.54
CA LEU A 141 7.61 13.72 -29.38
C LEU A 141 6.61 13.38 -30.50
N THR A 142 5.43 12.89 -30.12
CA THR A 142 4.37 12.47 -31.03
C THR A 142 3.09 13.22 -30.71
N ILE A 143 2.28 13.53 -31.72
CA ILE A 143 0.95 14.13 -31.53
C ILE A 143 -0.14 13.21 -32.07
N ARG A 144 -1.34 13.29 -31.51
CA ARG A 144 -2.57 12.62 -31.95
C ARG A 144 -3.77 13.56 -31.81
N PRO A 145 -4.08 14.37 -32.84
CA PRO A 145 -5.25 15.24 -32.82
C PRO A 145 -6.57 14.44 -32.65
N PRO A 146 -7.56 14.97 -31.91
CA PRO A 146 -8.86 14.31 -31.78
C PRO A 146 -9.64 14.36 -33.11
N SER A 147 -10.65 13.49 -33.26
CA SER A 147 -11.43 13.36 -34.49
C SER A 147 -12.03 14.67 -35.01
N ARG A 148 -12.35 15.62 -34.10
CA ARG A 148 -12.90 16.94 -34.42
C ARG A 148 -11.88 17.98 -34.90
N ALA A 149 -10.58 17.72 -34.75
CA ALA A 149 -9.52 18.68 -35.07
C ALA A 149 -9.32 18.89 -36.59
N LEU A 150 -9.77 17.93 -37.41
CA LEU A 150 -9.72 18.00 -38.86
C LEU A 150 -11.14 17.88 -39.42
N LYS A 151 -11.51 18.78 -40.33
CA LYS A 151 -12.77 18.71 -41.08
C LYS A 151 -12.51 18.30 -42.53
N THR A 152 -13.49 17.62 -43.10
CA THR A 152 -13.45 17.16 -44.49
C THR A 152 -13.78 18.33 -45.43
N THR A 153 -13.08 18.45 -46.55
CA THR A 153 -13.55 19.25 -47.70
C THR A 153 -14.15 18.36 -48.80
N GLY A 154 -14.49 17.11 -48.47
CA GLY A 154 -14.93 16.05 -49.39
C GLY A 154 -15.38 14.77 -48.65
N GLN A 155 -15.27 13.59 -49.28
CA GLN A 155 -15.73 12.30 -48.73
C GLN A 155 -14.74 11.58 -47.78
N THR A 156 -13.60 12.19 -47.49
CA THR A 156 -12.55 11.62 -46.63
C THR A 156 -12.92 11.79 -45.15
N ILE A 157 -12.92 10.72 -44.36
CA ILE A 157 -13.12 10.78 -42.90
C ILE A 157 -11.75 10.76 -42.20
N TYR A 158 -11.57 11.59 -41.17
CA TYR A 158 -10.40 11.54 -40.29
C TYR A 158 -10.62 10.55 -39.16
N ILE A 159 -9.72 9.57 -39.04
CA ILE A 159 -9.61 8.67 -37.89
C ILE A 159 -8.34 9.10 -37.13
N PRO A 160 -8.41 9.36 -35.82
CA PRO A 160 -7.25 9.76 -35.03
C PRO A 160 -6.07 8.81 -35.19
N THR A 161 -4.97 9.34 -35.70
CA THR A 161 -3.68 8.67 -35.86
C THR A 161 -2.58 9.54 -35.26
N SER A 162 -1.47 8.92 -34.88
CA SER A 162 -0.34 9.58 -34.24
C SER A 162 0.78 9.85 -35.26
N ALA A 163 1.47 10.99 -35.15
CA ALA A 163 2.62 11.32 -35.99
C ALA A 163 3.75 11.97 -35.18
N VAL A 164 5.00 11.59 -35.51
CA VAL A 164 6.20 12.14 -34.89
C VAL A 164 6.41 13.58 -35.33
N VAL A 165 6.66 14.47 -34.37
CA VAL A 165 6.89 15.90 -34.60
C VAL A 165 8.23 16.39 -34.07
N GLY A 166 8.94 15.59 -33.27
CA GLY A 166 10.15 16.03 -32.62
C GLY A 166 10.75 15.03 -31.65
N THR A 167 11.62 15.53 -30.78
CA THR A 167 12.26 14.80 -29.68
C THR A 167 12.31 15.66 -28.41
N TYR A 168 12.52 15.01 -27.27
CA TYR A 168 12.86 15.69 -26.01
C TYR A 168 14.05 15.00 -25.35
N LYS A 169 14.85 15.76 -24.61
CA LYS A 169 16.14 15.33 -24.05
C LYS A 169 16.23 15.65 -22.55
N ILE A 170 15.72 14.74 -21.74
CA ILE A 170 15.90 14.71 -20.28
C ILE A 170 16.69 13.45 -19.88
N PRO A 171 17.44 13.47 -18.77
CA PRO A 171 18.13 12.29 -18.28
C PRO A 171 17.14 11.22 -17.80
N LYS A 172 17.55 9.96 -17.88
CA LYS A 172 16.84 8.86 -17.24
C LYS A 172 17.35 8.71 -15.81
N MET A 173 16.45 8.75 -14.82
CA MET A 173 16.82 8.46 -13.44
C MET A 173 16.88 6.95 -13.21
N LYS A 174 17.93 6.50 -12.51
CA LYS A 174 18.05 5.15 -11.97
C LYS A 174 18.41 5.25 -10.50
N ILE A 175 17.68 4.53 -9.66
CA ILE A 175 17.93 4.51 -8.22
C ILE A 175 18.42 3.13 -7.80
N MET A 176 19.46 3.11 -6.97
CA MET A 176 19.91 1.92 -6.26
C MET A 176 19.83 2.21 -4.76
N SER A 177 18.84 1.63 -4.09
CA SER A 177 18.64 1.80 -2.64
C SER A 177 18.97 0.51 -1.89
N ASP A 178 19.68 0.67 -0.77
CA ASP A 178 19.89 -0.36 0.25
C ASP A 178 19.75 0.24 1.66
N ILE A 179 18.96 1.31 1.82
CA ILE A 179 18.78 1.96 3.13
C ILE A 179 18.14 0.96 4.09
N ARG A 180 18.88 0.61 5.15
CA ARG A 180 18.44 -0.31 6.19
C ARG A 180 18.64 0.29 7.55
N GLY A 181 17.58 0.29 8.34
CA GLY A 181 17.60 0.71 9.73
C GLY A 181 17.06 -0.36 10.65
N SER A 182 17.29 -0.16 11.93
CA SER A 182 16.72 -1.00 12.95
C SER A 182 16.63 -0.32 14.31
N ALA A 183 15.70 -0.79 15.12
CA ALA A 183 15.64 -0.45 16.54
C ALA A 183 15.46 -1.73 17.35
N TYR A 184 15.90 -1.72 18.60
CA TYR A 184 15.67 -2.82 19.53
C TYR A 184 14.80 -2.35 20.67
N THR A 185 13.59 -2.89 20.77
CA THR A 185 12.63 -2.51 21.82
C THR A 185 12.92 -3.18 23.17
N HIS A 186 14.04 -3.89 23.30
CA HIS A 186 14.39 -4.60 24.53
C HIS A 186 13.31 -5.61 24.98
N GLY A 187 12.49 -6.07 24.03
CA GLY A 187 11.39 -7.00 24.30
C GLY A 187 10.25 -6.39 25.11
N LYS A 188 10.13 -5.06 25.19
CA LYS A 188 9.02 -4.40 25.87
C LYS A 188 8.62 -3.09 25.20
N SER A 189 7.33 -2.98 24.93
CA SER A 189 6.62 -1.79 24.43
C SER A 189 6.78 -0.50 25.22
N THR A 190 6.98 -0.74 26.49
CA THR A 190 6.56 0.15 27.54
C THR A 190 7.78 0.94 28.04
N LEU A 191 8.93 0.81 27.37
CA LEU A 191 10.20 1.40 27.80
C LEU A 191 10.90 2.18 26.69
N LYS A 192 10.29 2.33 25.51
CA LYS A 192 10.91 3.05 24.39
C LYS A 192 11.30 4.48 24.78
N ASP A 193 10.40 5.21 25.43
CA ASP A 193 10.64 6.60 25.84
C ASP A 193 11.55 6.68 27.08
N MET A 194 11.48 5.68 27.98
CA MET A 194 12.43 5.55 29.10
C MET A 194 13.87 5.31 28.60
N PHE A 195 14.01 4.57 27.51
CA PHE A 195 15.29 4.15 26.95
C PHE A 195 15.78 4.98 25.75
N GLY A 196 14.97 5.93 25.26
CA GLY A 196 15.31 6.79 24.12
C GLY A 196 15.61 6.00 22.84
N VAL A 197 14.86 4.92 22.59
CA VAL A 197 15.12 4.03 21.44
C VAL A 197 14.60 4.68 20.16
N GLU A 198 15.52 5.04 19.27
CA GLU A 198 15.25 5.50 17.92
C GLU A 198 15.75 4.48 16.89
N VAL A 199 15.24 4.57 15.66
CA VAL A 199 15.76 3.78 14.54
C VAL A 199 17.18 4.22 14.23
N GLU A 200 18.11 3.27 14.27
CA GLU A 200 19.50 3.44 13.88
C GLU A 200 19.73 2.83 12.49
N TYR A 201 20.29 3.62 11.57
CA TYR A 201 20.59 3.18 10.21
C TYR A 201 21.99 2.57 10.10
N TYR A 202 22.11 1.48 9.35
CA TYR A 202 23.37 0.76 9.23
C TYR A 202 24.41 1.57 8.45
N THR A 203 25.64 1.57 8.95
CA THR A 203 26.76 2.26 8.29
C THR A 203 26.95 1.77 6.86
N GLY A 204 27.03 2.71 5.91
CA GLY A 204 27.24 2.42 4.49
C GLY A 204 25.97 2.07 3.71
N THR A 205 24.80 2.15 4.33
CA THR A 205 23.52 2.04 3.63
C THR A 205 23.07 3.40 3.10
N SER A 206 22.59 3.42 1.86
CA SER A 206 22.20 4.66 1.18
C SER A 206 21.31 4.38 -0.04
N ALA A 207 20.68 5.43 -0.56
CA ALA A 207 20.10 5.48 -1.89
C ALA A 207 21.01 6.29 -2.82
N LYS A 208 21.43 5.67 -3.92
CA LYS A 208 22.25 6.30 -4.96
C LYS A 208 21.39 6.61 -6.17
N PHE A 209 21.34 7.89 -6.54
CA PHE A 209 20.61 8.39 -7.70
C PHE A 209 21.58 8.60 -8.84
N PHE A 210 21.29 8.02 -10.00
CA PHE A 210 22.06 8.18 -11.22
C PHE A 210 21.19 8.82 -12.29
N LEU A 211 21.69 9.87 -12.91
CA LEU A 211 21.10 10.48 -14.10
C LEU A 211 21.90 9.99 -15.32
N ASP A 212 21.24 9.24 -16.18
CA ASP A 212 21.84 8.70 -17.40
C ASP A 212 21.36 9.49 -18.62
N LEU A 213 22.31 10.13 -19.30
CA LEU A 213 22.09 10.83 -20.57
C LEU A 213 23.41 10.85 -21.36
N PRO A 214 23.41 10.50 -22.66
CA PRO A 214 24.59 10.65 -23.49
C PRO A 214 25.08 12.10 -23.55
N GLY A 215 26.30 12.32 -23.07
CA GLY A 215 26.89 13.66 -22.94
C GLY A 215 26.23 14.50 -21.84
N LEU A 216 25.83 13.88 -20.73
CA LEU A 216 25.33 14.55 -19.54
C LEU A 216 26.32 15.65 -19.10
N ASP A 217 25.77 16.82 -18.78
CA ASP A 217 26.50 17.97 -18.27
C ASP A 217 25.94 18.36 -16.90
N ASP A 218 26.72 18.14 -15.85
CA ASP A 218 26.28 18.41 -14.47
C ASP A 218 25.93 19.86 -14.22
N SER A 219 26.52 20.80 -14.97
CA SER A 219 26.21 22.23 -14.82
C SER A 219 24.76 22.56 -15.20
N LYS A 220 24.07 21.64 -15.88
CA LYS A 220 22.65 21.74 -16.23
C LYS A 220 21.75 21.05 -15.23
N ILE A 221 22.28 20.27 -14.29
CA ILE A 221 21.48 19.64 -13.23
C ILE A 221 21.21 20.71 -12.16
N ASN A 222 19.94 20.94 -11.85
CA ASN A 222 19.55 21.73 -10.68
C ASN A 222 18.80 20.83 -9.68
N SER A 223 19.33 20.82 -8.46
CA SER A 223 18.84 20.05 -7.32
C SER A 223 18.37 20.91 -6.13
N ASP A 224 18.29 22.23 -6.28
CA ASP A 224 18.01 23.15 -5.16
C ASP A 224 16.59 22.98 -4.60
N ASN A 225 15.66 22.55 -5.45
CA ASN A 225 14.26 22.29 -5.12
C ASN A 225 13.98 20.81 -4.89
N VAL A 226 15.01 19.97 -4.74
CA VAL A 226 14.80 18.54 -4.54
C VAL A 226 14.20 18.27 -3.17
N THR A 227 13.16 17.44 -3.17
CA THR A 227 12.49 16.97 -1.97
C THR A 227 12.59 15.45 -1.89
N ILE A 228 12.81 14.96 -0.67
CA ILE A 228 12.61 13.56 -0.31
C ILE A 228 11.37 13.49 0.58
N THR A 229 10.39 12.67 0.21
CA THR A 229 9.13 12.54 0.93
C THR A 229 8.76 11.09 1.15
N LEU A 230 8.17 10.76 2.29
CA LEU A 230 7.50 9.48 2.49
C LEU A 230 6.22 9.46 1.63
N THR A 231 6.03 8.41 0.84
CA THR A 231 4.85 8.24 -0.02
C THR A 231 4.07 7.01 0.40
N ASP A 232 2.81 6.91 -0.03
CA ASP A 232 1.97 5.75 0.28
C ASP A 232 2.61 4.45 -0.23
N GLY A 233 2.42 3.40 0.55
CA GLY A 233 2.91 2.05 0.28
C GLY A 233 2.00 1.03 0.93
N ASP A 234 2.28 -0.25 0.68
CA ASP A 234 1.57 -1.31 1.36
C ASP A 234 1.90 -1.29 2.86
N GLY A 235 0.88 -1.37 3.71
CA GLY A 235 1.03 -1.64 5.15
C GLY A 235 1.34 -0.47 6.09
N TYR A 236 1.23 0.76 5.61
CA TYR A 236 1.29 1.96 6.46
C TYR A 236 0.56 3.14 5.81
N TYR A 237 0.20 4.15 6.62
CA TYR A 237 -0.20 5.46 6.15
C TYR A 237 0.91 6.47 6.35
N THR A 238 1.15 7.34 5.37
CA THR A 238 2.21 8.38 5.47
C THR A 238 2.04 9.29 6.68
N SER A 239 0.79 9.60 7.07
CA SER A 239 0.45 10.43 8.23
C SER A 239 0.92 9.87 9.58
N GLU A 240 1.21 8.57 9.62
CA GLU A 240 1.67 7.87 10.81
C GLU A 240 3.14 8.14 11.14
N TYR A 241 3.88 8.83 10.28
CA TYR A 241 5.31 9.02 10.40
C TYR A 241 5.73 10.46 10.07
N ASN A 242 6.78 10.91 10.74
CA ASN A 242 7.48 12.15 10.43
C ASN A 242 8.85 11.81 9.82
N LEU A 243 9.09 12.31 8.61
CA LEU A 243 10.39 12.26 7.95
C LEU A 243 11.05 13.65 8.01
N THR A 244 12.15 13.77 8.73
CA THR A 244 12.90 15.04 8.85
C THR A 244 13.96 15.20 7.77
N SER A 245 14.56 14.09 7.30
CA SER A 245 15.51 14.11 6.20
C SER A 245 14.76 14.21 4.87
N ASN A 246 14.47 15.44 4.45
CA ASN A 246 13.59 15.73 3.31
C ASN A 246 14.33 16.35 2.11
N LYS A 247 15.66 16.24 2.06
CA LYS A 247 16.53 16.76 1.00
C LYS A 247 17.65 15.79 0.69
N LEU A 248 18.31 15.96 -0.46
CA LEU A 248 19.55 15.25 -0.78
C LEU A 248 20.69 15.70 0.14
N THR A 249 21.58 14.78 0.47
CA THR A 249 22.77 15.06 1.28
C THR A 249 23.76 15.93 0.52
N ASP A 250 23.95 15.64 -0.77
CA ASP A 250 24.95 16.28 -1.63
C ASP A 250 24.37 16.64 -3.02
N SER A 251 24.98 17.63 -3.67
CA SER A 251 24.73 17.95 -5.08
C SER A 251 25.19 16.82 -6.01
N PHE A 252 24.66 16.79 -7.23
CA PHE A 252 25.10 15.83 -8.24
C PHE A 252 26.55 16.08 -8.67
N LEU A 253 27.33 14.99 -8.75
CA LEU A 253 28.69 14.98 -9.28
C LEU A 253 28.86 13.79 -10.23
N ASN A 254 29.31 14.03 -11.45
CA ASN A 254 29.31 13.09 -12.58
C ASN A 254 27.98 12.35 -12.72
N GLY A 255 26.87 13.10 -12.69
CA GLY A 255 25.52 12.55 -12.84
C GLY A 255 25.04 11.66 -11.70
N TRP A 256 25.70 11.63 -10.54
CA TRP A 256 25.20 10.88 -9.38
C TRP A 256 25.16 11.71 -8.09
N SER A 257 24.22 11.37 -7.21
CA SER A 257 24.07 11.90 -5.85
C SER A 257 23.67 10.77 -4.90
N GLU A 258 23.80 10.99 -3.59
CA GLU A 258 23.48 10.03 -2.54
C GLU A 258 22.57 10.65 -1.48
N TYR A 259 21.73 9.80 -0.91
CA TYR A 259 20.87 10.11 0.22
C TYR A 259 20.98 9.00 1.26
N SER A 260 21.03 9.39 2.53
CA SER A 260 21.09 8.49 3.67
C SER A 260 20.18 9.00 4.77
N LEU A 261 19.72 8.07 5.61
CA LEU A 261 19.01 8.39 6.84
C LEU A 261 19.96 8.28 8.03
N ASN A 262 19.83 9.21 8.96
CA ASN A 262 20.49 9.19 10.26
C ASN A 262 19.50 8.76 11.35
N LYS A 263 20.03 8.51 12.54
CA LYS A 263 19.23 8.22 13.72
C LYS A 263 18.20 9.33 13.94
N GLY A 264 16.94 8.94 14.13
CA GLY A 264 15.83 9.86 14.36
C GLY A 264 15.26 10.53 13.10
N ASP A 265 15.76 10.23 11.89
CA ASP A 265 15.25 10.90 10.68
C ASP A 265 13.85 10.43 10.25
N LEU A 266 13.47 9.20 10.64
CA LEU A 266 12.13 8.67 10.48
C LEU A 266 11.61 8.25 11.85
N VAL A 267 10.55 8.91 12.31
CA VAL A 267 9.93 8.64 13.61
C VAL A 267 8.42 8.47 13.45
N ILE A 268 7.81 7.78 14.40
CA ILE A 268 6.36 7.68 14.48
C ILE A 268 5.77 9.03 14.86
N ASN A 269 4.67 9.36 14.21
CA ASN A 269 3.84 10.51 14.53
C ASN A 269 2.72 10.07 15.47
N THR A 270 2.66 10.69 16.65
CA THR A 270 1.58 10.52 17.63
C THR A 270 0.52 11.63 17.53
N GLY A 271 0.69 12.57 16.60
CA GLY A 271 -0.09 13.80 16.56
C GLY A 271 0.07 14.60 17.86
N ASP A 272 -1.00 15.29 18.25
CA ASP A 272 -1.06 16.12 19.46
C ASP A 272 -1.55 15.34 20.69
N TYR A 273 -1.59 14.00 20.65
CA TYR A 273 -2.00 13.21 21.81
C TYR A 273 -1.00 13.36 22.96
N LEU A 274 -1.50 13.73 24.14
CA LEU A 274 -0.67 13.89 25.32
C LEU A 274 -0.31 12.52 25.91
N ILE A 275 0.96 12.15 25.81
CA ILE A 275 1.55 11.00 26.51
C ILE A 275 2.27 11.57 27.74
N THR A 276 1.79 11.23 28.94
CA THR A 276 2.29 11.80 30.21
C THR A 276 3.27 10.89 30.94
N ASP A 277 3.44 9.65 30.47
CA ASP A 277 4.27 8.62 31.09
C ASP A 277 5.18 7.97 30.06
N SER A 278 6.23 7.29 30.54
CA SER A 278 7.20 6.62 29.68
C SER A 278 6.78 5.21 29.23
N ASP A 279 5.60 4.75 29.65
CA ASP A 279 5.06 3.39 29.59
C ASP A 279 3.87 3.25 28.61
N SER A 280 3.73 4.18 27.67
CA SER A 280 2.47 4.38 26.94
C SER A 280 2.63 4.89 25.53
N GLY A 281 1.55 4.70 24.75
CA GLY A 281 1.38 5.33 23.44
C GLY A 281 1.87 4.49 22.26
N ARG A 282 2.03 5.17 21.13
CA ARG A 282 2.27 4.53 19.83
C ARG A 282 3.78 4.42 19.55
N GLU A 283 4.24 3.26 19.10
CA GLU A 283 5.67 2.98 19.02
C GLU A 283 6.11 2.03 17.88
N TRP A 284 7.44 1.91 17.73
CA TRP A 284 8.10 1.09 16.72
C TRP A 284 8.09 -0.38 17.15
N SER A 285 6.91 -0.99 17.23
CA SER A 285 6.73 -2.41 17.49
C SER A 285 5.28 -2.83 17.23
N CYS A 286 5.10 -4.10 16.85
CA CYS A 286 3.81 -4.75 16.71
C CYS A 286 3.56 -5.62 17.95
N LEU A 287 2.31 -5.79 18.41
CA LEU A 287 1.92 -6.54 19.63
C LEU A 287 1.98 -5.72 20.93
N GLY A 288 1.22 -4.62 21.00
CA GLY A 288 1.20 -3.80 22.21
C GLY A 288 2.61 -3.37 22.62
N GLY A 289 3.50 -3.30 21.61
CA GLY A 289 4.92 -2.96 21.58
C GLY A 289 5.98 -4.03 21.91
N ASP A 290 5.61 -5.30 22.01
CA ASP A 290 6.59 -6.34 22.36
C ASP A 290 7.24 -7.03 21.16
N GLY A 291 6.67 -7.01 19.95
CA GLY A 291 7.07 -7.84 18.82
C GLY A 291 8.09 -7.26 17.84
N GLN A 292 8.78 -8.16 17.15
CA GLN A 292 9.65 -7.80 16.03
C GLN A 292 8.88 -7.66 14.70
N GLY A 293 9.41 -6.89 13.75
CA GLY A 293 8.76 -6.72 12.46
C GLY A 293 9.64 -6.10 11.38
N ASN A 294 9.25 -6.34 10.12
CA ASN A 294 9.79 -5.63 8.96
C ASN A 294 8.85 -4.49 8.62
N TYR A 295 9.42 -3.30 8.38
CA TYR A 295 8.71 -2.13 7.89
C TYR A 295 9.37 -1.72 6.57
N LEU A 296 8.60 -1.77 5.49
CA LEU A 296 9.03 -1.42 4.15
C LEU A 296 8.38 -0.10 3.77
N PHE A 297 9.17 0.97 3.73
CA PHE A 297 8.70 2.29 3.36
C PHE A 297 9.10 2.62 1.93
N ASN A 298 8.24 3.35 1.23
CA ASN A 298 8.57 3.99 -0.03
C ASN A 298 8.85 5.47 0.20
N LEU A 299 10.06 5.91 -0.14
CA LEU A 299 10.39 7.33 -0.26
C LEU A 299 10.35 7.73 -1.73
N GLN A 300 10.07 9.00 -2.01
CA GLN A 300 10.12 9.57 -3.35
C GLN A 300 11.16 10.68 -3.42
N VAL A 301 11.93 10.69 -4.50
CA VAL A 301 12.75 11.84 -4.90
C VAL A 301 12.06 12.60 -6.03
N ALA A 302 11.88 13.90 -5.85
CA ALA A 302 11.23 14.79 -6.81
C ALA A 302 11.94 16.15 -6.86
N GLY A 303 11.64 16.98 -7.87
CA GLY A 303 12.15 18.36 -7.97
C GLY A 303 13.52 18.52 -8.65
N ILE A 304 14.09 17.43 -9.20
CA ILE A 304 15.30 17.51 -10.04
C ILE A 304 14.92 18.11 -11.39
N THR A 305 15.75 19.05 -11.89
CA THR A 305 15.63 19.53 -13.26
C THR A 305 16.94 19.40 -14.02
N TYR A 306 16.85 19.24 -15.34
CA TYR A 306 17.97 19.23 -16.27
C TYR A 306 17.77 20.28 -17.35
N ASN A 307 18.65 21.28 -17.41
CA ASN A 307 18.54 22.45 -18.28
C ASN A 307 17.19 23.19 -18.10
N GLY A 308 16.67 23.22 -16.87
CA GLY A 308 15.38 23.80 -16.51
C GLY A 308 14.16 22.91 -16.77
N LEU A 309 14.32 21.75 -17.42
CA LEU A 309 13.24 20.79 -17.66
C LEU A 309 13.11 19.79 -16.51
N PRO A 310 11.89 19.37 -16.12
CA PRO A 310 11.71 18.42 -15.02
C PRO A 310 12.20 17.02 -15.37
N VAL A 311 12.85 16.38 -14.40
CA VAL A 311 13.08 14.93 -14.37
C VAL A 311 11.95 14.30 -13.56
N THR A 312 11.29 13.28 -14.10
CA THR A 312 10.13 12.64 -13.46
C THR A 312 10.54 12.06 -12.10
N ALA A 313 9.69 12.26 -11.09
CA ALA A 313 9.90 11.73 -9.75
C ALA A 313 9.94 10.19 -9.77
N GLU A 314 10.71 9.59 -8.86
CA GLU A 314 10.79 8.12 -8.72
C GLU A 314 10.78 7.75 -7.23
N THR A 315 10.20 6.59 -6.93
CA THR A 315 10.16 6.02 -5.58
C THR A 315 11.31 5.03 -5.36
N PHE A 316 11.77 4.92 -4.12
CA PHE A 316 12.78 3.95 -3.71
C PHE A 316 12.49 3.40 -2.30
N PRO A 317 12.81 2.13 -2.04
CA PRO A 317 12.48 1.48 -0.79
C PRO A 317 13.47 1.83 0.33
N VAL A 318 12.96 1.85 1.56
CA VAL A 318 13.68 1.89 2.82
C VAL A 318 13.19 0.74 3.68
N HIS A 319 14.11 -0.01 4.29
CA HIS A 319 13.76 -1.14 5.16
C HIS A 319 14.14 -0.81 6.60
N VAL A 320 13.18 -0.86 7.51
CA VAL A 320 13.43 -0.79 8.96
C VAL A 320 13.04 -2.11 9.58
N TYR A 321 13.97 -2.73 10.32
CA TYR A 321 13.69 -3.92 11.09
C TYR A 321 13.60 -3.59 12.58
N ILE A 322 12.47 -3.89 13.18
CA ILE A 322 12.29 -3.77 14.62
C ILE A 322 12.62 -5.10 15.26
N TYR A 323 13.58 -5.09 16.18
CA TYR A 323 13.92 -6.22 17.02
C TYR A 323 13.09 -6.16 18.31
N GLY A 324 12.35 -7.24 18.57
CA GLY A 324 11.49 -7.44 19.74
C GLY A 324 11.26 -8.95 19.97
N TYR A 325 10.23 -9.30 20.74
CA TYR A 325 9.78 -10.66 21.00
C TYR A 325 9.49 -11.45 19.73
N ASN A 326 9.86 -12.72 19.78
CA ASN A 326 9.53 -13.69 18.75
C ASN A 326 8.14 -14.27 18.89
N TYR A 327 7.17 -13.63 18.25
CA TYR A 327 5.81 -14.17 18.19
C TYR A 327 5.60 -15.27 17.15
N THR A 328 6.65 -15.74 16.46
CA THR A 328 6.51 -16.68 15.34
C THR A 328 5.79 -17.97 15.77
N ALA A 329 6.13 -18.54 16.92
CA ALA A 329 5.51 -19.78 17.41
C ALA A 329 4.03 -19.58 17.81
N ASP A 330 3.73 -18.45 18.44
CA ASP A 330 2.36 -18.10 18.85
C ASP A 330 1.50 -17.74 17.63
N ALA A 331 2.05 -17.03 16.66
CA ALA A 331 1.42 -16.75 15.37
C ALA A 331 1.15 -18.05 14.59
N LEU A 332 2.10 -18.99 14.54
CA LEU A 332 1.87 -20.32 13.96
C LEU A 332 0.79 -21.10 14.70
N THR A 333 0.66 -20.94 16.01
CA THR A 333 -0.38 -21.64 16.78
C THR A 333 -1.76 -21.01 16.60
N LYS A 334 -1.84 -19.68 16.54
CA LYS A 334 -3.09 -18.92 16.37
C LYS A 334 -3.57 -18.86 14.92
N TYR A 335 -2.65 -18.87 13.96
CA TYR A 335 -2.94 -18.65 12.54
C TYR A 335 -2.50 -19.79 11.61
N GLY A 336 -1.69 -20.75 12.10
CA GLY A 336 -1.40 -22.01 11.42
C GLY A 336 -0.61 -21.90 10.10
N ASP A 337 -0.02 -23.00 9.65
CA ASP A 337 0.10 -23.22 8.20
C ASP A 337 -1.33 -23.13 7.67
N GLY A 338 -1.62 -22.07 6.90
CA GLY A 338 -2.96 -21.56 6.60
C GLY A 338 -4.06 -22.62 6.52
N THR A 339 -5.25 -22.28 7.04
CA THR A 339 -6.43 -23.14 6.97
C THR A 339 -6.49 -23.84 5.62
N ILE A 340 -6.44 -25.17 5.61
CA ILE A 340 -6.50 -25.91 4.35
C ILE A 340 -7.88 -25.66 3.75
N ILE A 341 -7.93 -24.80 2.74
CA ILE A 341 -9.14 -24.56 1.97
C ILE A 341 -9.32 -25.74 1.03
N VAL A 342 -10.35 -26.55 1.28
CA VAL A 342 -10.73 -27.67 0.41
C VAL A 342 -11.77 -27.17 -0.59
N PRO A 343 -11.44 -27.08 -1.88
CA PRO A 343 -12.37 -26.58 -2.88
C PRO A 343 -13.45 -27.64 -3.16
N VAL A 344 -14.68 -27.18 -3.39
CA VAL A 344 -15.77 -28.05 -3.82
C VAL A 344 -15.83 -28.04 -5.35
N ILE A 345 -15.44 -29.15 -5.97
CA ILE A 345 -15.44 -29.30 -7.43
C ILE A 345 -16.79 -29.82 -7.91
N GLU A 346 -17.56 -28.96 -8.55
CA GLU A 346 -18.91 -29.26 -9.04
C GLU A 346 -19.28 -28.31 -10.20
N PRO A 347 -20.17 -28.71 -11.12
CA PRO A 347 -20.54 -27.88 -12.25
C PRO A 347 -21.26 -26.59 -11.82
N LEU A 348 -21.16 -25.52 -12.61
CA LEU A 348 -21.77 -24.22 -12.28
C LEU A 348 -23.29 -24.31 -12.03
N SER A 349 -23.97 -25.26 -12.69
CA SER A 349 -25.40 -25.50 -12.50
C SER A 349 -25.80 -25.92 -11.09
N ASP A 350 -24.86 -26.48 -10.32
CA ASP A 350 -25.10 -26.93 -8.96
C ASP A 350 -24.85 -25.80 -7.94
N LYS A 351 -24.07 -24.78 -8.35
CA LYS A 351 -23.76 -23.58 -7.55
C LYS A 351 -24.80 -22.46 -7.67
N ILE A 352 -25.36 -22.26 -8.87
CA ILE A 352 -26.27 -21.14 -9.14
C ILE A 352 -27.53 -21.59 -9.88
N SER A 353 -28.65 -20.91 -9.62
CA SER A 353 -29.97 -21.30 -10.13
C SER A 353 -30.17 -21.07 -11.64
N ASN A 354 -29.42 -20.13 -12.24
CA ASN A 354 -29.55 -19.76 -13.65
C ASN A 354 -28.15 -19.63 -14.30
N PRO A 355 -27.45 -20.75 -14.53
CA PRO A 355 -26.13 -20.71 -15.13
C PRO A 355 -26.20 -20.19 -16.59
N PRO A 356 -25.21 -19.41 -17.02
CA PRO A 356 -25.11 -18.97 -18.41
C PRO A 356 -25.12 -20.16 -19.36
N GLN A 357 -25.89 -20.03 -20.44
CA GLN A 357 -25.97 -21.05 -21.48
C GLN A 357 -24.83 -20.87 -22.47
N ARG A 358 -24.32 -21.97 -23.01
CA ARG A 358 -23.25 -21.91 -24.02
C ARG A 358 -23.72 -21.11 -25.24
N GLY A 359 -23.08 -19.96 -25.45
CA GLY A 359 -23.35 -19.04 -26.56
C GLY A 359 -22.21 -18.98 -27.59
N SER A 360 -22.08 -17.84 -28.26
CA SER A 360 -20.99 -17.56 -29.21
C SER A 360 -19.72 -16.98 -28.57
N SER A 361 -19.81 -16.53 -27.32
CA SER A 361 -18.75 -15.87 -26.56
C SER A 361 -18.40 -16.66 -25.30
N VAL A 362 -17.19 -16.43 -24.80
CA VAL A 362 -16.73 -16.94 -23.51
C VAL A 362 -17.40 -16.11 -22.41
N GLU A 363 -17.87 -16.77 -21.36
CA GLU A 363 -18.46 -16.11 -20.20
C GLU A 363 -17.73 -16.53 -18.92
N TYR A 364 -17.33 -15.55 -18.12
CA TYR A 364 -16.71 -15.74 -16.82
C TYR A 364 -17.75 -15.50 -15.72
N THR A 365 -17.87 -16.42 -14.78
CA THR A 365 -18.77 -16.32 -13.63
C THR A 365 -17.98 -16.58 -12.36
N TRP A 366 -17.92 -15.60 -11.46
CA TRP A 366 -17.42 -15.82 -10.11
C TRP A 366 -18.58 -16.29 -9.21
N VAL A 367 -18.27 -17.21 -8.31
CA VAL A 367 -19.16 -17.71 -7.26
C VAL A 367 -18.40 -17.70 -5.94
N GLY A 368 -18.97 -17.03 -4.95
CA GLY A 368 -18.42 -16.93 -3.59
C GLY A 368 -19.42 -16.23 -2.66
N LEU A 369 -18.99 -15.97 -1.42
CA LEU A 369 -19.75 -15.15 -0.48
C LEU A 369 -19.36 -13.68 -0.67
N GLY A 370 -20.34 -12.78 -0.55
CA GLY A 370 -20.10 -11.33 -0.68
C GLY A 370 -20.27 -10.81 -2.11
N ASP A 371 -19.65 -9.67 -2.39
CA ASP A 371 -19.77 -8.91 -3.64
C ASP A 371 -18.58 -9.10 -4.60
N LYS A 372 -17.47 -9.66 -4.11
CA LYS A 372 -16.22 -9.90 -4.83
C LYS A 372 -15.45 -11.08 -4.22
N PRO A 373 -14.50 -11.69 -4.95
CA PRO A 373 -13.61 -12.69 -4.37
C PRO A 373 -12.90 -12.19 -3.12
N ASN A 374 -12.85 -13.01 -2.07
CA ASN A 374 -12.31 -12.65 -0.77
C ASN A 374 -11.24 -13.65 -0.31
N LEU A 375 -10.01 -13.38 -0.72
CA LEU A 375 -8.85 -14.21 -0.39
C LEU A 375 -8.45 -14.09 1.10
N GLY A 376 -9.12 -13.27 1.90
CA GLY A 376 -8.89 -13.19 3.35
C GLY A 376 -9.65 -14.25 4.16
N ASP A 377 -10.71 -14.85 3.60
CA ASP A 377 -11.56 -15.80 4.31
C ASP A 377 -11.10 -17.27 4.18
N ALA A 378 -11.84 -18.17 4.81
CA ALA A 378 -11.51 -19.60 4.87
C ALA A 378 -12.22 -20.41 3.78
N PHE A 379 -12.72 -19.78 2.72
CA PHE A 379 -13.48 -20.41 1.65
C PHE A 379 -12.74 -20.29 0.31
N ALA A 380 -13.00 -21.24 -0.58
CA ALA A 380 -12.47 -21.17 -1.93
C ALA A 380 -13.28 -20.15 -2.73
N ASP A 381 -12.59 -19.38 -3.57
CA ASP A 381 -13.20 -18.50 -4.56
C ASP A 381 -13.27 -19.19 -5.91
N ASP A 382 -14.48 -19.47 -6.38
CA ASP A 382 -14.70 -20.23 -7.60
C ASP A 382 -14.89 -19.30 -8.80
N VAL A 383 -14.03 -19.43 -9.82
CA VAL A 383 -14.22 -18.79 -11.12
C VAL A 383 -14.51 -19.84 -12.18
N TYR A 384 -15.73 -19.78 -12.71
CA TYR A 384 -16.18 -20.62 -13.81
C TYR A 384 -16.00 -19.90 -15.15
N ILE A 385 -15.59 -20.66 -16.16
CA ILE A 385 -15.52 -20.24 -17.56
C ILE A 385 -16.48 -21.13 -18.34
N THR A 386 -17.56 -20.54 -18.85
CA THR A 386 -18.47 -21.20 -19.78
C THR A 386 -17.96 -20.97 -21.20
N TRP A 387 -17.58 -22.07 -21.86
CA TRP A 387 -16.99 -22.02 -23.20
C TRP A 387 -18.05 -21.99 -24.30
N PRO A 388 -17.79 -21.27 -25.42
CA PRO A 388 -18.69 -21.19 -26.56
C PRO A 388 -19.11 -22.57 -27.09
N VAL A 389 -20.25 -22.60 -27.78
CA VAL A 389 -20.70 -23.83 -28.46
C VAL A 389 -19.64 -24.31 -29.45
N GLY A 390 -19.27 -25.58 -29.36
CA GLY A 390 -18.28 -26.21 -30.24
C GLY A 390 -16.82 -26.04 -29.79
N THR A 391 -16.56 -25.29 -28.71
CA THR A 391 -15.28 -25.37 -27.99
C THR A 391 -15.25 -26.61 -27.10
N ASP A 392 -14.09 -27.26 -27.02
CA ASP A 392 -13.80 -28.35 -26.10
C ASP A 392 -12.57 -27.99 -25.24
N ALA A 393 -12.81 -27.78 -23.94
CA ALA A 393 -11.83 -27.36 -22.96
C ALA A 393 -11.31 -28.49 -22.05
N SER A 394 -11.71 -29.74 -22.28
CA SER A 394 -11.35 -30.88 -21.41
C SER A 394 -9.84 -31.17 -21.33
N ASN A 395 -9.06 -30.54 -22.21
CA ASN A 395 -7.61 -30.69 -22.33
C ASN A 395 -6.82 -29.58 -21.63
N LEU A 396 -7.49 -28.56 -21.07
CA LEU A 396 -6.83 -27.51 -20.30
C LEU A 396 -6.23 -28.10 -19.03
N GLU A 397 -5.02 -27.66 -18.72
CA GLU A 397 -4.27 -27.97 -17.51
C GLU A 397 -3.94 -26.69 -16.75
N ALA A 398 -3.50 -26.82 -15.50
CA ALA A 398 -3.20 -25.67 -14.68
C ALA A 398 -2.07 -24.78 -15.24
N CYS A 399 -1.15 -25.34 -16.05
CA CYS A 399 -0.11 -24.55 -16.74
C CYS A 399 -0.64 -23.67 -17.88
N ASP A 400 -1.88 -23.89 -18.32
CA ASP A 400 -2.57 -23.01 -19.27
C ASP A 400 -3.24 -21.82 -18.56
N VAL A 401 -3.23 -21.78 -17.23
CA VAL A 401 -3.84 -20.73 -16.40
C VAL A 401 -2.75 -19.94 -15.68
N GLN A 402 -2.78 -18.62 -15.81
CA GLN A 402 -1.97 -17.70 -15.03
C GLN A 402 -2.89 -16.79 -14.23
N ILE A 403 -2.73 -16.79 -12.91
CA ILE A 403 -3.45 -15.89 -12.01
C ILE A 403 -2.43 -14.95 -11.36
N VAL A 404 -2.63 -13.65 -11.50
CA VAL A 404 -1.73 -12.61 -10.97
C VAL A 404 -2.53 -11.63 -10.12
N LEU A 405 -2.10 -11.43 -8.88
CA LEU A 405 -2.58 -10.37 -8.00
C LEU A 405 -1.78 -9.10 -8.24
N HIS A 406 -2.42 -7.93 -8.19
CA HIS A 406 -1.79 -6.63 -8.43
C HIS A 406 -2.10 -5.64 -7.30
N SER A 407 -1.04 -5.11 -6.66
CA SER A 407 -1.12 -4.01 -5.69
C SER A 407 -1.21 -2.67 -6.42
N VAL A 408 -1.86 -1.68 -5.80
CA VAL A 408 -1.86 -0.29 -6.30
C VAL A 408 -0.44 0.31 -6.35
N HIS A 409 0.48 -0.21 -5.55
CA HIS A 409 1.88 0.24 -5.47
C HIS A 409 2.82 -0.58 -6.37
N GLY A 410 2.27 -1.39 -7.28
CA GLY A 410 3.02 -2.06 -8.35
C GLY A 410 3.58 -3.45 -8.00
N ALA A 411 3.43 -3.90 -6.75
CA ALA A 411 3.77 -5.28 -6.39
C ALA A 411 2.82 -6.27 -7.08
N THR A 412 3.34 -7.42 -7.49
CA THR A 412 2.54 -8.49 -8.10
C THR A 412 2.85 -9.84 -7.47
N PHE A 413 1.84 -10.72 -7.40
CA PHE A 413 1.99 -12.09 -6.92
C PHE A 413 1.34 -13.07 -7.89
N THR A 414 2.12 -14.01 -8.42
CA THR A 414 1.61 -15.04 -9.33
C THR A 414 1.29 -16.30 -8.53
N LEU A 415 0.04 -16.75 -8.59
CA LEU A 415 -0.42 -17.92 -7.87
C LEU A 415 0.17 -19.20 -8.50
N THR A 416 0.47 -20.16 -7.63
CA THR A 416 1.05 -21.46 -7.97
C THR A 416 -0.04 -22.52 -8.02
N ALA A 417 -0.17 -23.19 -9.17
CA ALA A 417 -1.10 -24.30 -9.34
C ALA A 417 -0.87 -25.44 -8.32
N GLY A 418 -1.95 -26.01 -7.80
CA GLY A 418 -1.93 -27.09 -6.80
C GLY A 418 -1.63 -26.62 -5.37
N ARG A 419 -1.15 -25.39 -5.20
CA ARG A 419 -0.96 -24.74 -3.89
C ARG A 419 -2.01 -23.66 -3.65
N ASP A 420 -2.14 -22.73 -4.59
CA ASP A 420 -2.94 -21.51 -4.46
C ASP A 420 -4.26 -21.59 -5.25
N PHE A 421 -4.34 -22.48 -6.23
CA PHE A 421 -5.57 -22.77 -6.97
C PHE A 421 -5.55 -24.19 -7.55
N VAL A 422 -6.73 -24.73 -7.81
CA VAL A 422 -6.93 -25.99 -8.52
C VAL A 422 -7.85 -25.79 -9.73
N LEU A 423 -7.76 -26.71 -10.69
CA LEU A 423 -8.48 -26.65 -11.95
C LEU A 423 -9.34 -27.90 -12.13
N SER A 424 -10.59 -27.72 -12.55
CA SER A 424 -11.45 -28.79 -13.04
C SER A 424 -12.03 -28.40 -14.40
N THR A 425 -11.87 -29.27 -15.40
CA THR A 425 -12.22 -28.95 -16.79
C THR A 425 -13.16 -30.00 -17.38
N SER A 426 -14.09 -29.54 -18.19
CA SER A 426 -14.97 -30.35 -19.03
C SER A 426 -14.99 -29.76 -20.44
N ASN A 427 -15.79 -30.34 -21.34
CA ASN A 427 -15.86 -29.86 -22.71
C ASN A 427 -16.40 -28.41 -22.82
N GLY A 428 -17.40 -28.05 -22.01
CA GLY A 428 -18.09 -26.77 -22.08
C GLY A 428 -17.79 -25.83 -20.92
N GLU A 429 -17.06 -26.28 -19.90
CA GLU A 429 -16.87 -25.53 -18.67
C GLU A 429 -15.47 -25.75 -18.08
N THR A 430 -14.95 -24.74 -17.39
CA THR A 430 -13.74 -24.83 -16.58
C THR A 430 -13.97 -24.12 -15.25
N GLN A 431 -13.78 -24.83 -14.14
CA GLN A 431 -13.75 -24.27 -12.80
C GLN A 431 -12.30 -24.04 -12.40
N ILE A 432 -11.99 -22.81 -12.00
CA ILE A 432 -10.75 -22.41 -11.34
C ILE A 432 -11.13 -22.12 -9.89
N ALA A 433 -10.83 -23.05 -8.99
CA ALA A 433 -11.08 -22.85 -7.56
C ALA A 433 -9.82 -22.29 -6.91
N ILE A 434 -9.87 -21.04 -6.50
CA ILE A 434 -8.77 -20.35 -5.81
C ILE A 434 -8.85 -20.75 -4.34
N VAL A 435 -7.78 -21.34 -3.82
CA VAL A 435 -7.69 -21.86 -2.44
C VAL A 435 -6.65 -21.12 -1.62
N LEU A 436 -6.09 -20.05 -2.19
CA LEU A 436 -5.20 -19.15 -1.50
C LEU A 436 -5.98 -18.39 -0.43
N GLN A 437 -5.61 -18.60 0.83
CA GLN A 437 -5.87 -17.65 1.90
C GLN A 437 -4.67 -16.71 2.03
N ASN A 438 -4.83 -15.45 1.63
CA ASN A 438 -3.80 -14.43 1.71
C ASN A 438 -3.70 -13.87 3.14
N TRP A 439 -2.86 -14.52 3.94
CA TRP A 439 -2.50 -14.08 5.28
C TRP A 439 -1.46 -12.95 5.37
N PRO A 440 -0.49 -12.81 4.44
CA PRO A 440 0.38 -11.64 4.42
C PRO A 440 -0.44 -10.37 4.38
N PHE A 441 -0.15 -9.45 5.29
CA PHE A 441 -0.85 -8.18 5.28
C PHE A 441 -0.35 -7.29 4.12
N GLU A 442 0.88 -7.51 3.61
CA GLU A 442 1.54 -6.73 2.52
C GLU A 442 2.11 -7.72 1.53
N PRO A 443 2.05 -7.39 0.24
CA PRO A 443 1.26 -6.30 -0.36
C PRO A 443 -0.26 -6.50 -0.26
N VAL A 444 -1.03 -5.42 -0.35
CA VAL A 444 -2.50 -5.51 -0.49
C VAL A 444 -2.85 -5.52 -1.96
N TYR A 445 -3.63 -6.52 -2.38
CA TYR A 445 -3.99 -6.72 -3.77
C TYR A 445 -5.48 -6.38 -3.99
N PRO A 446 -5.82 -5.21 -4.54
CA PRO A 446 -7.19 -4.89 -4.93
C PRO A 446 -7.69 -5.64 -6.15
N THR A 447 -6.79 -6.17 -6.99
CA THR A 447 -7.21 -6.81 -8.24
C THR A 447 -6.49 -8.11 -8.52
N MET A 448 -7.18 -9.02 -9.20
CA MET A 448 -6.69 -10.31 -9.66
C MET A 448 -7.00 -10.49 -11.14
N SER A 449 -5.98 -10.79 -11.93
CA SER A 449 -6.11 -11.11 -13.35
C SER A 449 -5.98 -12.61 -13.57
N ILE A 450 -6.98 -13.23 -14.19
CA ILE A 450 -6.96 -14.63 -14.61
C ILE A 450 -6.80 -14.66 -16.11
N THR A 451 -5.70 -15.25 -16.58
CA THR A 451 -5.40 -15.46 -18.00
C THR A 451 -5.41 -16.94 -18.33
N VAL A 452 -6.17 -17.33 -19.36
CA VAL A 452 -6.21 -18.70 -19.87
C VAL A 452 -5.63 -18.73 -21.29
N ASN A 453 -4.61 -19.55 -21.51
CA ASN A 453 -4.06 -19.83 -22.82
C ASN A 453 -4.96 -20.82 -23.59
N GLY A 454 -5.41 -20.43 -24.77
CA GLY A 454 -6.28 -21.22 -25.64
C GLY A 454 -5.58 -22.28 -26.49
N ASP A 455 -4.27 -22.50 -26.33
CA ASP A 455 -3.51 -23.45 -27.16
C ASP A 455 -4.07 -24.86 -27.09
N ARG A 456 -4.45 -25.34 -25.90
CA ARG A 456 -5.00 -26.68 -25.69
C ARG A 456 -6.51 -26.81 -25.93
N LEU A 457 -7.22 -25.70 -26.19
CA LEU A 457 -8.63 -25.75 -26.60
C LEU A 457 -8.76 -26.47 -27.94
N LYS A 458 -9.81 -27.28 -28.09
CA LYS A 458 -10.19 -27.95 -29.34
C LYS A 458 -11.49 -27.37 -29.90
N GLY A 459 -11.75 -27.62 -31.18
CA GLY A 459 -12.96 -27.16 -31.86
C GLY A 459 -12.93 -25.68 -32.19
N THR A 460 -14.06 -24.99 -32.02
CA THR A 460 -14.16 -23.54 -32.26
C THR A 460 -13.38 -22.80 -31.18
N LYS A 461 -12.26 -22.16 -31.55
CA LYS A 461 -11.46 -21.38 -30.60
C LYS A 461 -11.96 -19.94 -30.51
N PRO A 462 -12.09 -19.36 -29.31
CA PRO A 462 -12.34 -17.94 -29.15
C PRO A 462 -11.14 -17.10 -29.64
N SER A 463 -11.41 -15.89 -30.10
CA SER A 463 -10.40 -14.87 -30.40
C SER A 463 -10.50 -13.79 -29.31
N PRO A 464 -9.40 -13.39 -28.64
CA PRO A 464 -7.98 -13.69 -28.87
C PRO A 464 -7.48 -15.06 -28.35
N ALA A 465 -6.24 -15.43 -28.70
CA ALA A 465 -5.59 -16.71 -28.37
C ALA A 465 -5.37 -16.93 -26.86
N SER A 466 -5.22 -15.86 -26.09
CA SER A 466 -5.24 -15.87 -24.62
C SER A 466 -6.37 -14.97 -24.14
N LEU A 467 -7.14 -15.43 -23.16
CA LEU A 467 -8.27 -14.71 -22.62
C LEU A 467 -7.95 -14.26 -21.21
N THR A 468 -8.13 -12.97 -20.93
CA THR A 468 -7.87 -12.40 -19.61
C THR A 468 -9.13 -11.76 -19.05
N LYS A 469 -9.44 -12.05 -17.79
CA LYS A 469 -10.46 -11.36 -17.00
C LYS A 469 -9.82 -10.86 -15.71
N THR A 470 -10.04 -9.59 -15.41
CA THR A 470 -9.64 -8.97 -14.14
C THR A 470 -10.86 -8.81 -13.25
N TYR A 471 -10.67 -9.12 -11.97
CA TYR A 471 -11.64 -8.96 -10.89
C TYR A 471 -11.09 -7.98 -9.88
N ASP A 472 -11.96 -7.12 -9.36
CA ASP A 472 -11.72 -6.51 -8.05
C ASP A 472 -11.83 -7.61 -7.00
N ILE A 473 -10.96 -7.60 -6.00
CA ILE A 473 -10.92 -8.60 -4.94
C ILE A 473 -10.76 -7.91 -3.58
N ALA A 474 -11.07 -8.64 -2.52
CA ALA A 474 -10.45 -8.41 -1.21
C ALA A 474 -9.33 -9.44 -1.05
N SER A 475 -8.08 -8.99 -0.95
CA SER A 475 -6.98 -9.87 -0.55
C SER A 475 -6.84 -9.94 0.97
N MET A 476 -7.62 -9.13 1.70
CA MET A 476 -7.46 -8.91 3.12
C MET A 476 -8.76 -8.49 3.80
N PHE A 477 -8.85 -8.78 5.09
CA PHE A 477 -9.78 -8.08 5.96
C PHE A 477 -9.17 -6.77 6.47
N VAL A 478 -10.02 -5.78 6.74
CA VAL A 478 -9.68 -4.67 7.64
C VAL A 478 -9.19 -5.25 8.95
N TYR A 479 -8.10 -4.68 9.47
CA TYR A 479 -7.45 -5.18 10.67
C TYR A 479 -7.02 -4.04 11.57
N LEU A 480 -6.69 -4.38 12.82
CA LEU A 480 -6.06 -3.45 13.75
C LEU A 480 -4.72 -4.00 14.24
N ALA A 481 -3.83 -3.08 14.63
CA ALA A 481 -2.60 -3.35 15.36
C ALA A 481 -2.67 -2.62 16.71
N GLN A 482 -2.60 -3.38 17.81
CA GLN A 482 -2.44 -2.80 19.15
C GLN A 482 -0.99 -2.37 19.38
N GLN A 483 -0.79 -1.20 20.00
CA GLN A 483 0.48 -0.56 20.30
C GLN A 483 0.42 0.04 21.72
N GLY A 484 1.50 -0.08 22.50
CA GLY A 484 1.57 0.37 23.89
C GLY A 484 0.69 -0.39 24.90
N GLY A 485 0.95 -0.13 26.19
CA GLY A 485 0.15 -0.57 27.34
C GLY A 485 0.64 -1.85 28.03
N GLY A 486 1.04 -1.74 29.29
CA GLY A 486 1.42 -2.87 30.16
C GLY A 486 1.20 -2.62 31.65
N GLY A 487 1.36 -1.39 32.14
CA GLY A 487 0.99 -0.95 33.50
C GLY A 487 -0.34 -0.18 33.56
N THR A 488 -0.80 0.17 34.77
CA THR A 488 -1.89 1.14 34.95
C THR A 488 -1.50 2.12 36.05
N THR A 489 -1.29 3.39 35.71
CA THR A 489 -0.92 4.43 36.69
C THR A 489 -2.12 5.32 37.03
N VAL A 490 -1.99 6.13 38.09
CA VAL A 490 -3.03 7.12 38.47
C VAL A 490 -3.19 8.20 37.39
N ASP A 491 -2.06 8.63 36.80
CA ASP A 491 -2.04 9.63 35.72
C ASP A 491 -2.48 9.03 34.37
N GLY A 492 -2.45 7.71 34.28
CA GLY A 492 -3.05 6.87 33.26
C GLY A 492 -2.04 6.23 32.31
N THR A 493 -2.45 5.15 31.64
CA THR A 493 -1.64 4.44 30.63
C THR A 493 -2.34 4.55 29.29
N VAL A 494 -1.63 5.01 28.25
CA VAL A 494 -2.18 5.18 26.90
C VAL A 494 -2.00 3.91 26.10
N THR A 495 -3.11 3.31 25.69
CA THR A 495 -3.13 2.24 24.68
C THR A 495 -3.54 2.81 23.34
N ALA A 496 -2.83 2.41 22.28
CA ALA A 496 -3.10 2.82 20.92
C ALA A 496 -3.53 1.62 20.05
N TYR A 497 -4.53 1.81 19.20
CA TYR A 497 -5.01 0.82 18.23
C TYR A 497 -5.05 1.44 16.84
N SER A 498 -4.12 1.04 15.97
CA SER A 498 -4.04 1.52 14.59
C SER A 498 -4.86 0.61 13.68
N PHE A 499 -5.86 1.17 13.00
CA PHE A 499 -6.73 0.45 12.05
C PHE A 499 -6.22 0.62 10.62
N TYR A 500 -6.34 -0.41 9.79
CA TYR A 500 -5.87 -0.38 8.40
C TYR A 500 -6.93 -0.93 7.46
N GLY A 501 -7.11 -0.26 6.33
CA GLY A 501 -8.01 -0.67 5.27
C GLY A 501 -9.41 -0.09 5.33
N PHE A 502 -9.69 0.86 6.23
CA PHE A 502 -10.93 1.65 6.18
C PHE A 502 -10.79 2.82 5.22
N GLU A 503 -11.84 3.07 4.43
CA GLU A 503 -11.91 4.22 3.52
C GLU A 503 -12.46 5.48 4.21
N ASN A 504 -13.32 5.30 5.22
CA ASN A 504 -14.12 6.37 5.80
C ASN A 504 -14.11 6.38 7.35
N LEU A 505 -13.04 5.87 7.97
CA LEU A 505 -12.81 6.00 9.41
C LEU A 505 -12.37 7.44 9.72
N ASN A 506 -13.26 8.22 10.34
CA ASN A 506 -13.02 9.63 10.65
C ASN A 506 -13.62 10.09 11.99
N ASN A 507 -14.35 9.22 12.68
CA ASN A 507 -14.95 9.51 13.98
C ASN A 507 -14.72 8.35 14.94
N VAL A 508 -14.29 8.68 16.16
CA VAL A 508 -14.02 7.73 17.24
C VAL A 508 -15.23 6.85 17.57
N SER A 509 -16.47 7.39 17.49
CA SER A 509 -17.69 6.64 17.78
C SER A 509 -17.98 5.51 16.78
N GLN A 510 -17.25 5.47 15.66
CA GLN A 510 -17.40 4.39 14.68
C GLN A 510 -16.76 3.08 15.16
N ILE A 511 -15.79 3.15 16.08
CA ILE A 511 -14.92 2.02 16.46
C ILE A 511 -14.69 1.89 17.97
N ALA A 512 -15.15 2.83 18.78
CA ALA A 512 -14.96 2.80 20.23
C ALA A 512 -16.25 3.18 20.97
N GLU A 513 -16.45 2.55 22.13
CA GLU A 513 -17.49 2.92 23.07
C GLU A 513 -17.12 4.23 23.78
N PRO A 514 -18.07 5.16 23.99
CA PRO A 514 -17.82 6.28 24.89
C PRO A 514 -17.52 5.75 26.30
N ALA A 515 -16.79 6.53 27.08
CA ALA A 515 -16.57 6.25 28.50
C ALA A 515 -17.49 7.12 29.35
N ASN A 516 -17.96 6.55 30.45
CA ASN A 516 -18.65 7.28 31.51
C ASN A 516 -17.98 6.98 32.86
N TYR A 517 -18.26 7.79 33.87
CA TYR A 517 -17.88 7.46 35.24
C TYR A 517 -18.96 7.78 36.26
N THR A 518 -18.87 7.09 37.39
CA THR A 518 -19.60 7.39 38.62
C THR A 518 -18.60 7.76 39.73
N LEU A 519 -19.09 8.47 40.75
CA LEU A 519 -18.28 8.91 41.89
C LEU A 519 -18.66 8.09 43.12
N SER A 520 -17.69 7.38 43.72
CA SER A 520 -17.89 6.61 44.96
C SER A 520 -16.98 7.05 46.10
N THR A 521 -17.43 6.86 47.33
CA THR A 521 -16.66 7.17 48.55
C THR A 521 -17.05 6.20 49.65
N THR A 522 -16.25 6.10 50.72
CA THR A 522 -16.54 5.23 51.86
C THR A 522 -17.00 6.07 53.06
N VAL A 523 -18.21 5.79 53.56
CA VAL A 523 -18.76 6.42 54.76
C VAL A 523 -19.11 5.33 55.76
N ASP A 524 -18.53 5.40 56.96
CA ASP A 524 -18.73 4.41 58.03
C ASP A 524 -18.44 2.96 57.61
N GLY A 525 -17.45 2.76 56.73
CA GLY A 525 -17.08 1.45 56.19
C GLY A 525 -18.04 0.90 55.12
N VAL A 526 -18.97 1.71 54.62
CA VAL A 526 -19.90 1.35 53.54
C VAL A 526 -19.65 2.24 52.32
N GLU A 527 -19.54 1.63 51.15
CA GLU A 527 -19.44 2.37 49.88
C GLU A 527 -20.75 3.13 49.60
N LYS A 528 -20.63 4.39 49.21
CA LYS A 528 -21.70 5.30 48.83
C LYS A 528 -21.36 5.96 47.52
N TYR A 529 -22.37 6.37 46.77
CA TYR A 529 -22.19 7.05 45.49
C TYR A 529 -22.78 8.45 45.52
N TYR A 530 -22.17 9.37 44.77
CA TYR A 530 -22.72 10.70 44.55
C TYR A 530 -23.94 10.63 43.63
N ALA A 531 -24.97 11.38 43.97
CA ALA A 531 -26.09 11.68 43.09
C ALA A 531 -26.58 13.12 43.31
N GLU A 532 -27.40 13.63 42.42
CA GLU A 532 -28.10 14.91 42.61
C GLU A 532 -29.58 14.67 42.90
N ASP A 533 -30.13 15.40 43.88
CA ASP A 533 -31.57 15.40 44.12
C ASP A 533 -32.33 16.21 43.04
N SER A 534 -33.66 16.28 43.15
CA SER A 534 -34.49 17.02 42.19
C SER A 534 -34.21 18.52 42.10
N ASN A 535 -33.43 19.09 43.03
CA ASN A 535 -33.03 20.50 43.06
C ASN A 535 -31.57 20.70 42.62
N GLY A 536 -30.87 19.64 42.21
CA GLY A 536 -29.45 19.68 41.87
C GLY A 536 -28.53 19.70 43.10
N ALA A 537 -29.04 19.39 44.30
CA ALA A 537 -28.21 19.32 45.50
C ALA A 537 -27.58 17.93 45.63
N GLY A 538 -26.28 17.89 45.95
CA GLY A 538 -25.54 16.64 46.11
C GLY A 538 -26.05 15.80 47.28
N VAL A 539 -26.27 14.50 47.04
CA VAL A 539 -26.69 13.49 48.01
C VAL A 539 -25.88 12.20 47.88
N LEU A 540 -25.88 11.39 48.94
CA LEU A 540 -25.27 10.06 48.94
C LEU A 540 -26.34 8.97 48.75
N VAL A 541 -26.11 8.07 47.80
CA VAL A 541 -26.95 6.90 47.54
C VAL A 541 -26.20 5.59 47.78
N ASN A 542 -26.94 4.48 47.93
CA ASN A 542 -26.39 3.17 48.31
C ASN A 542 -26.09 2.24 47.11
N SER A 543 -26.29 2.69 45.87
CA SER A 543 -26.16 1.86 44.68
C SER A 543 -25.62 2.69 43.51
N SER A 544 -24.70 2.12 42.75
CA SER A 544 -24.13 2.72 41.55
C SER A 544 -25.20 3.00 40.49
N SER A 545 -26.25 2.17 40.37
CA SER A 545 -27.34 2.39 39.42
C SER A 545 -28.21 3.62 39.72
N ALA A 546 -28.11 4.17 40.93
CA ALA A 546 -28.80 5.40 41.32
C ALA A 546 -27.86 6.62 41.37
N ALA A 547 -26.58 6.45 41.02
CA ALA A 547 -25.59 7.51 41.01
C ALA A 547 -25.78 8.44 39.80
N THR A 548 -25.26 9.66 39.91
CA THR A 548 -25.09 10.52 38.73
C THR A 548 -24.00 9.93 37.84
N VAL A 549 -24.27 9.85 36.54
CA VAL A 549 -23.33 9.38 35.51
C VAL A 549 -22.78 10.58 34.76
N TYR A 550 -21.46 10.65 34.66
CA TYR A 550 -20.73 11.71 33.97
C TYR A 550 -20.05 11.15 32.71
N ASP A 551 -19.87 11.99 31.70
CA ASP A 551 -19.04 11.66 30.53
C ASP A 551 -17.57 11.57 30.97
N GLY A 552 -16.94 10.43 30.69
CA GLY A 552 -15.53 10.13 30.98
C GLY A 552 -14.66 10.05 29.73
N SER A 553 -15.16 10.44 28.55
CA SER A 553 -14.44 10.30 27.28
C SER A 553 -13.42 11.41 27.04
N GLY A 554 -13.52 12.53 27.77
CA GLY A 554 -12.71 13.74 27.56
C GLY A 554 -11.26 13.66 28.06
N VAL A 555 -10.48 14.70 27.75
CA VAL A 555 -9.03 14.79 28.05
C VAL A 555 -8.67 14.67 29.53
N ASP A 556 -9.55 15.13 30.42
CA ASP A 556 -9.36 15.06 31.87
C ASP A 556 -9.55 13.63 32.41
N ASP A 557 -10.13 12.74 31.60
CA ASP A 557 -10.52 11.37 31.94
C ASP A 557 -9.89 10.38 30.96
N MET A 558 -10.66 9.50 30.29
CA MET A 558 -10.08 8.45 29.44
C MET A 558 -9.52 8.95 28.11
N ASN A 559 -9.69 10.23 27.78
CA ASN A 559 -9.14 10.91 26.61
C ASN A 559 -9.25 10.09 25.31
N ILE A 560 -10.44 9.61 24.99
CA ILE A 560 -10.65 8.71 23.85
C ILE A 560 -10.58 9.55 22.57
N GLN A 561 -9.54 9.34 21.75
CA GLN A 561 -9.32 10.11 20.53
C GLN A 561 -8.99 9.23 19.34
N LEU A 562 -9.51 9.59 18.17
CA LEU A 562 -9.07 9.06 16.89
C LEU A 562 -8.18 10.11 16.20
N ILE A 563 -6.91 9.79 15.98
CA ILE A 563 -5.95 10.63 15.27
C ILE A 563 -5.47 9.85 14.04
N GLY A 564 -5.83 10.36 12.85
CA GLY A 564 -5.62 9.60 11.61
C GLY A 564 -6.37 8.27 11.67
N ASN A 565 -5.63 7.17 11.57
CA ASN A 565 -6.14 5.81 11.67
C ASN A 565 -5.95 5.16 13.05
N THR A 566 -5.41 5.89 14.03
CA THR A 566 -5.08 5.36 15.36
C THR A 566 -6.05 5.87 16.43
N LEU A 567 -6.69 4.94 17.11
CA LEU A 567 -7.44 5.18 18.34
C LEU A 567 -6.48 5.21 19.53
N TYR A 568 -6.54 6.24 20.35
CA TYR A 568 -5.83 6.37 21.60
C TYR A 568 -6.82 6.37 22.76
N ILE A 569 -6.50 5.63 23.83
CA ILE A 569 -7.30 5.53 25.05
C ILE A 569 -6.36 5.62 26.25
N THR A 570 -6.60 6.57 27.16
CA THR A 570 -5.92 6.65 28.45
C THR A 570 -6.70 5.88 29.51
N THR A 571 -6.14 4.78 29.99
CA THR A 571 -6.72 4.04 31.12
C THR A 571 -6.39 4.75 32.42
N ARG A 572 -7.38 5.11 33.25
CA ARG A 572 -7.17 5.75 34.57
C ARG A 572 -7.67 4.87 35.71
N VAL A 573 -6.88 4.78 36.78
CA VAL A 573 -7.29 4.13 38.04
C VAL A 573 -7.12 5.08 39.21
N ASN A 574 -8.01 5.00 40.20
CA ASN A 574 -7.94 5.81 41.43
C ASN A 574 -7.97 7.34 41.21
N ALA A 575 -8.40 7.82 40.04
CA ALA A 575 -8.67 9.23 39.81
C ALA A 575 -9.74 9.73 40.79
N THR A 576 -9.65 10.97 41.23
CA THR A 576 -10.59 11.54 42.21
C THR A 576 -11.26 12.81 41.71
N ALA A 577 -12.42 13.12 42.27
CA ALA A 577 -13.11 14.39 42.10
C ALA A 577 -13.68 14.84 43.45
N THR A 578 -13.97 16.13 43.59
CA THR A 578 -14.58 16.68 44.80
C THR A 578 -15.97 17.21 44.50
N GLU A 579 -16.94 16.85 45.33
CA GLU A 579 -18.31 17.35 45.25
C GLU A 579 -18.80 17.86 46.60
N THR A 580 -19.87 18.67 46.59
CA THR A 580 -20.44 19.24 47.82
C THR A 580 -21.68 18.47 48.27
N ILE A 581 -21.67 17.94 49.50
CA ILE A 581 -22.80 17.28 50.15
C ILE A 581 -23.13 18.05 51.43
N LYS A 582 -24.32 18.65 51.54
CA LYS A 582 -24.76 19.39 52.74
C LYS A 582 -23.72 20.41 53.27
N ASP A 583 -23.19 21.22 52.35
CA ASP A 583 -22.15 22.24 52.61
C ASP A 583 -20.76 21.70 52.99
N GLU A 584 -20.53 20.38 52.91
CA GLU A 584 -19.23 19.75 53.10
C GLU A 584 -18.64 19.30 51.76
N THR A 585 -17.36 19.59 51.53
CA THR A 585 -16.62 19.07 50.38
C THR A 585 -16.17 17.64 50.67
N VAL A 586 -16.61 16.71 49.83
CA VAL A 586 -16.28 15.28 49.91
C VAL A 586 -15.45 14.89 48.70
N THR A 587 -14.36 14.15 48.93
CA THR A 587 -13.57 13.55 47.86
C THR A 587 -14.14 12.18 47.50
N PHE A 588 -14.33 11.96 46.21
CA PHE A 588 -14.83 10.73 45.62
C PHE A 588 -13.78 10.13 44.68
N THR A 589 -13.77 8.81 44.59
CA THR A 589 -13.04 8.06 43.55
C THR A 589 -13.92 7.95 42.31
N LYS A 590 -13.34 8.18 41.14
CA LYS A 590 -13.98 7.94 39.85
C LYS A 590 -13.94 6.45 39.51
N SER A 591 -15.08 5.88 39.19
CA SER A 591 -15.23 4.52 38.66
C SER A 591 -15.69 4.61 37.21
N TYR A 592 -14.79 4.29 36.28
CA TYR A 592 -15.05 4.36 34.83
C TYR A 592 -15.71 3.09 34.30
N GLU A 593 -16.56 3.26 33.30
CA GLU A 593 -17.19 2.19 32.49
C GLU A 593 -17.15 2.60 31.01
N GLY A 594 -16.95 1.63 30.10
CA GLY A 594 -16.79 1.87 28.66
C GLY A 594 -15.34 2.14 28.26
N GLY A 595 -15.15 2.91 27.19
CA GLY A 595 -13.81 3.25 26.67
C GLY A 595 -13.04 2.07 26.08
N ALA A 596 -13.75 1.12 25.49
CA ALA A 596 -13.19 -0.05 24.80
C ALA A 596 -13.39 0.05 23.29
N THR A 597 -12.62 -0.72 22.53
CA THR A 597 -12.87 -0.92 21.10
C THR A 597 -14.15 -1.72 20.89
N LEU A 598 -15.03 -1.24 20.00
CA LEU A 598 -16.24 -1.94 19.57
C LEU A 598 -15.87 -3.12 18.69
N SER A 599 -16.51 -4.28 18.80
CA SER A 599 -16.39 -5.34 17.77
C SER A 599 -16.98 -4.88 16.42
N PRO A 600 -16.58 -5.46 15.28
CA PRO A 600 -17.12 -5.10 13.97
C PRO A 600 -18.65 -5.08 13.91
N ASP A 601 -19.33 -6.07 14.48
CA ASP A 601 -20.80 -6.14 14.51
C ASP A 601 -21.47 -5.02 15.34
N ALA A 602 -20.72 -4.39 16.25
CA ALA A 602 -21.15 -3.25 17.06
C ALA A 602 -20.62 -1.90 16.54
N ALA A 603 -19.66 -1.93 15.60
CA ALA A 603 -19.10 -0.75 14.94
C ALA A 603 -20.13 -0.09 14.01
N ASP A 604 -19.85 1.14 13.56
CA ASP A 604 -20.75 1.86 12.65
C ASP A 604 -20.93 1.07 11.34
N PRO A 605 -22.15 0.62 10.99
CA PRO A 605 -22.39 -0.20 9.80
C PRO A 605 -22.18 0.56 8.48
N SER A 606 -21.97 1.88 8.53
CA SER A 606 -21.60 2.71 7.38
C SER A 606 -20.10 2.65 7.03
N LEU A 607 -19.27 2.01 7.85
CA LEU A 607 -17.86 1.80 7.55
C LEU A 607 -17.70 0.97 6.27
N THR A 608 -16.73 1.36 5.44
CA THR A 608 -16.40 0.71 4.18
C THR A 608 -14.90 0.45 4.08
N GLY A 609 -14.53 -0.66 3.44
CA GLY A 609 -13.13 -1.01 3.19
C GLY A 609 -12.57 -0.32 1.94
N GLN A 610 -11.29 0.02 1.97
CA GLN A 610 -10.53 0.48 0.80
C GLN A 610 -10.43 -0.64 -0.26
N PRO A 611 -10.07 -0.32 -1.52
CA PRO A 611 -9.77 -1.35 -2.52
C PRO A 611 -8.78 -2.41 -1.99
N GLY A 612 -9.08 -3.69 -2.19
CA GLY A 612 -8.29 -4.79 -1.63
C GLY A 612 -8.69 -5.26 -0.23
N TYR A 613 -9.59 -4.52 0.45
CA TYR A 613 -10.09 -4.89 1.76
C TYR A 613 -11.57 -5.33 1.74
N ALA A 614 -11.91 -6.18 2.70
CA ALA A 614 -13.26 -6.52 3.13
C ALA A 614 -13.41 -6.28 4.63
N ILE A 615 -14.63 -6.02 5.12
CA ILE A 615 -14.90 -5.96 6.56
C ILE A 615 -15.55 -7.28 6.97
N ASN A 616 -14.98 -7.96 7.96
CA ASN A 616 -15.61 -9.13 8.57
C ASN A 616 -16.53 -8.71 9.71
N TRP A 617 -17.83 -8.61 9.41
CA TRP A 617 -18.87 -8.23 10.38
C TRP A 617 -19.25 -9.34 11.37
N THR A 618 -18.63 -10.52 11.31
CA THR A 618 -19.04 -11.69 12.11
C THR A 618 -18.01 -12.12 13.16
N SER A 619 -16.82 -11.53 13.13
CA SER A 619 -15.74 -11.79 14.06
C SER A 619 -15.34 -10.50 14.76
N THR A 620 -14.76 -10.59 15.96
CA THR A 620 -14.24 -9.41 16.68
C THR A 620 -13.02 -8.81 15.97
N TRP A 621 -12.74 -7.51 16.19
CA TRP A 621 -11.48 -6.94 15.69
C TRP A 621 -10.28 -7.61 16.32
N ILE A 622 -10.41 -8.24 17.49
CA ILE A 622 -9.31 -8.96 18.14
C ILE A 622 -8.96 -10.28 17.43
N PHE A 623 -9.91 -10.93 16.73
CA PHE A 623 -9.59 -12.03 15.80
C PHE A 623 -8.94 -11.51 14.50
N HIS A 624 -9.14 -10.23 14.21
CA HIS A 624 -8.44 -9.45 13.18
C HIS A 624 -7.40 -8.51 13.80
N GLU A 625 -6.94 -8.77 15.03
CA GLU A 625 -5.79 -8.11 15.59
C GLU A 625 -4.65 -8.78 14.84
N LYS A 626 -4.05 -8.01 13.94
CA LYS A 626 -3.04 -8.51 13.05
C LYS A 626 -1.73 -7.86 13.43
N TRP A 627 -0.75 -8.70 13.68
CA TRP A 627 0.58 -8.31 14.10
C TRP A 627 1.46 -8.22 12.86
N ALA A 628 2.05 -7.06 12.61
CA ALA A 628 2.85 -6.72 11.43
C ALA A 628 3.71 -7.88 10.83
N TRP A 629 3.19 -8.42 9.72
CA TRP A 629 3.79 -8.94 8.47
C TRP A 629 4.62 -10.24 8.40
N GLN A 630 4.35 -11.04 7.35
CA GLN A 630 5.23 -12.05 6.76
C GLN A 630 5.03 -12.20 5.24
N PRO A 631 6.09 -12.26 4.42
CA PRO A 631 6.04 -12.87 3.08
C PRO A 631 6.37 -14.38 3.07
N SER A 632 6.70 -14.92 4.23
CA SER A 632 6.94 -16.31 4.61
C SER A 632 7.35 -16.22 6.08
N VAL A 633 7.13 -17.24 6.88
CA VAL A 633 7.66 -17.32 8.24
C VAL A 633 9.20 -17.37 8.17
N LYS A 634 9.84 -16.27 7.81
CA LYS A 634 11.25 -16.06 8.01
C LYS A 634 11.36 -15.87 9.51
N ILE A 635 11.94 -16.88 10.13
CA ILE A 635 12.36 -16.97 11.52
C ILE A 635 12.51 -15.56 12.08
N GLY A 636 11.45 -15.12 12.76
CA GLY A 636 11.60 -14.08 13.74
C GLY A 636 12.62 -14.57 14.79
N TRP A 637 13.41 -13.66 15.34
CA TRP A 637 14.44 -13.80 16.40
C TRP A 637 14.90 -15.23 16.75
N GLY A 638 16.17 -15.49 16.43
CA GLY A 638 17.00 -16.52 17.05
C GLY A 638 18.10 -15.90 17.93
N GLY A 639 17.80 -14.80 18.62
CA GLY A 639 18.75 -14.21 19.56
C GLY A 639 18.81 -14.98 20.87
N ILE A 640 19.45 -14.38 21.87
CA ILE A 640 19.91 -15.11 23.06
C ILE A 640 18.76 -15.23 24.07
N TYR A 641 18.37 -16.44 24.41
CA TYR A 641 17.46 -16.67 25.53
C TYR A 641 18.20 -16.44 26.84
N ILE A 642 17.59 -15.64 27.72
CA ILE A 642 18.11 -15.36 29.06
C ILE A 642 17.12 -15.96 30.08
N GLU A 643 17.63 -16.78 31.00
CA GLU A 643 16.89 -17.33 32.13
C GLU A 643 17.32 -16.65 33.45
N PRO A 644 16.45 -16.56 34.49
CA PRO A 644 15.10 -17.10 34.55
C PRO A 644 14.09 -16.33 33.68
N TYR A 645 13.25 -17.07 32.94
CA TYR A 645 12.19 -16.54 32.07
C TYR A 645 10.82 -17.00 32.56
N THR A 646 9.92 -16.05 32.84
CA THR A 646 8.55 -16.32 33.35
C THR A 646 7.44 -16.01 32.34
N GLY A 647 7.79 -15.62 31.11
CA GLY A 647 6.83 -15.53 29.99
C GLY A 647 6.40 -14.13 29.57
N LYS A 648 6.75 -13.07 30.32
CA LYS A 648 6.39 -11.67 29.99
C LYS A 648 7.47 -10.65 30.38
N PHE A 649 8.72 -10.86 29.93
CA PHE A 649 9.83 -9.88 29.94
C PHE A 649 10.24 -9.19 31.25
N GLU A 650 9.59 -9.49 32.37
CA GLU A 650 9.77 -8.80 33.63
C GLU A 650 10.24 -9.77 34.71
N TRP A 651 11.35 -9.43 35.35
CA TRP A 651 11.81 -10.04 36.57
C TRP A 651 11.80 -8.99 37.68
N THR A 652 10.94 -9.13 38.67
CA THR A 652 10.90 -8.16 39.77
C THR A 652 12.05 -8.42 40.76
N MET A 653 12.80 -7.38 41.09
CA MET A 653 13.87 -7.42 42.09
C MET A 653 13.71 -6.31 43.12
N THR A 654 13.93 -6.67 44.38
CA THR A 654 13.99 -5.72 45.49
C THR A 654 15.37 -5.05 45.55
N LYS A 655 15.43 -3.77 45.93
CA LYS A 655 16.68 -3.05 46.18
C LYS A 655 17.59 -3.81 47.17
N GLY A 656 18.89 -3.87 46.86
CA GLY A 656 19.88 -4.62 47.64
C GLY A 656 19.90 -6.14 47.38
N SER A 657 19.02 -6.66 46.53
CA SER A 657 18.99 -8.08 46.15
C SER A 657 19.94 -8.41 44.99
N SER A 658 20.10 -9.70 44.68
CA SER A 658 20.88 -10.16 43.54
C SER A 658 20.20 -11.34 42.84
N GLN A 659 20.37 -11.41 41.52
CA GLN A 659 19.79 -12.44 40.67
C GLN A 659 20.82 -12.92 39.65
N LEU A 660 20.93 -14.24 39.49
CA LEU A 660 21.73 -14.83 38.43
C LEU A 660 20.89 -14.95 37.15
N PHE A 661 21.43 -14.41 36.06
CA PHE A 661 20.92 -14.61 34.70
C PHE A 661 21.86 -15.51 33.90
N THR A 662 21.29 -16.40 33.09
CA THR A 662 22.04 -17.32 32.22
C THR A 662 21.58 -17.20 30.78
N ALA A 663 22.52 -17.17 29.85
CA ALA A 663 22.26 -17.16 28.42
C ALA A 663 22.31 -18.59 27.84
N ASP A 664 21.47 -18.89 26.85
CA ASP A 664 21.43 -20.18 26.16
C ASP A 664 22.58 -20.36 25.12
N VAL A 665 23.37 -19.31 24.89
CA VAL A 665 24.59 -19.35 24.08
C VAL A 665 25.85 -19.36 24.96
N PRO A 666 26.92 -20.06 24.55
CA PRO A 666 28.04 -20.39 25.42
C PRO A 666 28.94 -19.21 25.82
N SER A 667 28.84 -18.05 25.17
CA SER A 667 29.67 -16.88 25.49
C SER A 667 28.97 -15.57 25.15
N VAL A 668 28.73 -14.76 26.19
CA VAL A 668 28.09 -13.45 26.08
C VAL A 668 28.83 -12.39 26.90
N ASN A 669 28.70 -11.14 26.49
CA ASN A 669 28.99 -9.98 27.32
C ASN A 669 27.69 -9.49 27.94
N TRP A 670 27.68 -9.34 29.27
CA TRP A 670 26.56 -8.79 30.02
C TRP A 670 26.71 -7.28 30.18
N THR A 671 25.64 -6.54 29.93
CA THR A 671 25.57 -5.10 30.14
C THR A 671 24.24 -4.71 30.76
N LEU A 672 24.22 -3.59 31.48
CA LEU A 672 23.00 -2.96 31.96
C LEU A 672 22.69 -1.71 31.14
N PHE A 673 21.41 -1.46 31.00
CA PHE A 673 20.88 -0.23 30.43
C PHE A 673 19.75 0.30 31.35
N GLY A 674 19.63 1.62 31.48
CA GLY A 674 18.68 2.26 32.40
C GLY A 674 19.18 2.50 33.83
N ASN A 675 20.31 1.91 34.25
CA ASN A 675 20.89 2.08 35.60
C ASN A 675 21.64 3.42 35.81
N ILE A 676 21.13 4.51 35.23
CA ILE A 676 21.83 5.81 35.13
C ILE A 676 22.06 6.43 36.53
N THR A 677 21.25 6.03 37.52
CA THR A 677 21.15 6.68 38.82
C THR A 677 21.99 6.04 39.93
N SER A 678 22.36 4.75 39.81
CA SER A 678 23.28 4.11 40.74
C SER A 678 24.44 3.40 40.03
N PRO A 679 25.70 3.82 40.26
CA PRO A 679 26.87 3.09 39.77
C PRO A 679 27.09 1.74 40.48
N ASP A 680 26.41 1.51 41.62
CA ASP A 680 26.53 0.28 42.39
C ASP A 680 25.59 -0.83 41.90
N THR A 681 24.56 -0.47 41.11
CA THR A 681 23.76 -1.42 40.33
C THR A 681 24.63 -1.96 39.20
N LYS A 682 24.93 -3.26 39.23
CA LYS A 682 25.92 -3.86 38.33
C LYS A 682 25.60 -5.31 37.99
N ILE A 683 26.05 -5.73 36.81
CA ILE A 683 26.04 -7.12 36.40
C ILE A 683 27.46 -7.63 36.20
N THR A 684 27.72 -8.83 36.71
CA THR A 684 29.01 -9.50 36.54
C THR A 684 29.10 -10.19 35.17
N SER A 685 30.31 -10.57 34.75
CA SER A 685 30.53 -11.38 33.54
C SER A 685 29.88 -12.77 33.61
N ALA A 686 29.49 -13.24 34.80
CA ALA A 686 28.77 -14.48 35.02
C ALA A 686 27.24 -14.30 34.93
N GLY A 687 26.74 -13.08 34.69
CA GLY A 687 25.31 -12.77 34.63
C GLY A 687 24.65 -12.52 36.00
N ASN A 688 25.43 -12.42 37.09
CA ASN A 688 24.88 -12.05 38.40
C ASN A 688 24.64 -10.54 38.48
N LEU A 689 23.39 -10.12 38.48
CA LEU A 689 22.92 -8.75 38.69
C LEU A 689 22.78 -8.48 40.18
N THR A 690 23.22 -7.30 40.62
CA THR A 690 22.93 -6.72 41.94
C THR A 690 22.25 -5.38 41.74
N ILE A 691 21.06 -5.20 42.35
CA ILE A 691 20.38 -3.90 42.41
C ILE A 691 20.88 -3.17 43.64
N ALA A 692 21.41 -1.97 43.47
CA ALA A 692 21.89 -1.19 44.61
C ALA A 692 20.72 -0.68 45.47
N ILE A 693 21.02 -0.36 46.73
CA ILE A 693 20.00 0.14 47.66
C ILE A 693 19.55 1.57 47.31
N ASP A 694 20.40 2.31 46.60
CA ASP A 694 20.19 3.67 46.14
C ASP A 694 19.72 3.75 44.68
N GLU A 695 19.34 2.61 44.08
CA GLU A 695 18.76 2.61 42.75
C GLU A 695 17.42 3.35 42.75
N THR A 696 17.27 4.27 41.79
CA THR A 696 16.05 5.07 41.62
C THR A 696 15.37 4.82 40.27
N ALA A 697 15.97 4.02 39.40
CA ALA A 697 15.30 3.55 38.19
C ALA A 697 14.18 2.57 38.56
N ASP A 698 12.98 2.78 38.03
CA ASP A 698 11.84 1.87 38.23
C ASP A 698 12.02 0.56 37.44
N ALA A 699 12.82 0.60 36.37
CA ALA A 699 13.20 -0.57 35.60
C ALA A 699 14.61 -0.45 35.02
N ILE A 700 15.28 -1.59 34.85
CA ILE A 700 16.56 -1.70 34.13
C ILE A 700 16.52 -2.85 33.13
N ALA A 701 17.26 -2.75 32.04
CA ALA A 701 17.40 -3.83 31.06
C ALA A 701 18.73 -4.58 31.26
N VAL A 702 18.64 -5.89 31.46
CA VAL A 702 19.76 -6.82 31.48
C VAL A 702 19.98 -7.37 30.08
N ILE A 703 21.11 -7.05 29.47
CA ILE A 703 21.38 -7.39 28.07
C ILE A 703 22.54 -8.39 28.00
N ALA A 704 22.31 -9.51 27.32
CA ALA A 704 23.35 -10.44 26.89
C ALA A 704 23.66 -10.19 25.41
N THR A 705 24.92 -9.92 25.07
CA THR A 705 25.38 -9.81 23.67
C THR A 705 26.36 -10.91 23.35
N SER A 706 26.13 -11.68 22.29
CA SER A 706 27.04 -12.73 21.83
C SER A 706 28.44 -12.15 21.57
N THR A 707 29.47 -12.89 21.97
CA THR A 707 30.85 -12.50 21.68
C THR A 707 31.21 -12.66 20.20
N THR A 708 30.43 -13.44 19.44
CA THR A 708 30.65 -13.74 18.01
C THR A 708 29.70 -13.00 17.08
N ASP A 709 28.45 -12.74 17.49
CA ASP A 709 27.47 -11.95 16.75
C ASP A 709 27.13 -10.68 17.54
N LYS A 710 27.61 -9.53 17.04
CA LYS A 710 27.38 -8.22 17.68
C LYS A 710 26.20 -7.45 17.07
N SER A 711 25.52 -8.02 16.08
CA SER A 711 24.30 -7.42 15.51
C SER A 711 23.17 -7.46 16.55
N TYR A 712 22.05 -6.79 16.27
CA TYR A 712 20.85 -6.95 17.10
C TYR A 712 20.32 -8.40 17.12
N GLY A 713 20.65 -9.22 16.11
CA GLY A 713 20.34 -10.65 16.09
C GLY A 713 21.14 -11.48 17.10
N GLY A 714 22.29 -11.00 17.55
CA GLY A 714 23.14 -11.63 18.57
C GLY A 714 22.88 -11.14 19.99
N LYS A 715 21.72 -10.55 20.28
CA LYS A 715 21.36 -9.99 21.59
C LYS A 715 20.15 -10.70 22.21
N GLY A 716 20.13 -10.72 23.55
CA GLY A 716 19.01 -11.11 24.39
C GLY A 716 18.81 -10.08 25.49
N THR A 717 17.58 -9.88 25.95
CA THR A 717 17.27 -8.95 27.05
C THR A 717 16.24 -9.53 28.02
N VAL A 718 16.41 -9.21 29.30
CA VAL A 718 15.38 -9.32 30.34
C VAL A 718 15.23 -7.95 31.00
N ASN A 719 14.01 -7.46 31.14
CA ASN A 719 13.75 -6.24 31.90
C ASN A 719 13.53 -6.60 33.36
N VAL A 720 14.08 -5.78 34.25
CA VAL A 720 14.02 -5.97 35.69
C VAL A 720 13.28 -4.80 36.29
N GLU A 721 12.10 -5.06 36.86
CA GLU A 721 11.36 -4.08 37.66
C GLU A 721 12.04 -3.96 39.03
N VAL A 722 12.30 -2.72 39.45
CA VAL A 722 12.97 -2.42 40.72
C VAL A 722 11.95 -2.02 41.77
N THR A 723 11.92 -2.75 42.87
CA THR A 723 10.99 -2.53 44.00
C THR A 723 11.74 -2.25 45.30
N ASP A 724 11.10 -1.57 46.24
CA ASP A 724 11.66 -1.26 47.56
C ASP A 724 11.77 -2.46 48.51
#